data_AF-A0A091I3A6-F1
#
_entry.id   AF-A0A091I3A6-F1
#
_cell.length_a   1.000
_cell.length_b   1.000
_cell.length_c   1.000
_cell.angle_alpha   90.00
_cell.angle_beta   90.00
_cell.angle_gamma   90.00
#
_symmetry.space_group_name_H-M   'P 1'
#
loop_
_entity.id
_entity.type
_entity.pdbx_description
1 polymer ?
#
loop_
_entity_poly.entity_id
_entity_poly.type
_entity_poly.pdbx_seq_one_letter_code
_entity_poly.pdbx_strand_id
1 'polypeptide(L)'
;QFLQSNDESELETTEDLRRKLCQAKKEKLDLTIKHNKELSNYEGQIVKLRLEIEKGEVVRRSLEYELAIARKDARLKMCSAEEELSDVKTKLVELQVLNEKLQQKVTETEKTFRISQQKWKEQHQKLASEKDDIRRTCKNEYELLLKETTKLESVLQSGLIKLYSVGFNSELSYENAEVGMEMKFVMCCIGCAQHTICFIIKDEKNKALQNIDKKMKDVELEHNGCAELLRSQANELQYSAEREERLQKELEAATVRIKKLEENIEAERAAHMESKFNSEIIQLRIRDLEGALQVEKASQAQALLDLEMIKKEFKEVENAYEREKHNAQENLEKLNVLERECYSINKQMNEKIEEKKKIIQDLSERLRCSENTCRELQEELGMAKKHQVFLTETYENNMRELELLLDSFAMSGQRTAGIHKDKDEPRSFSVLETLRCNLTAYQNKLEDTSNELGKMKTLCAKLKKELEISKEKLCTSSQDLKEAQDNLADANKELNHLHTKCVERETLIGTLKMELQNVQQCWEKEKVRATEFENEIQKLTMAYQEDMEEKLTFLHGLYQHLVAGCVLIKQPEGILDRFSWSELCAVLQENVDALILDLSRANEKISHLEYVCKSKSDTIKDLQQSQKDAFSKMVEQMKTQESCWQKQKKYLEQHYSSLLGEVHARAQEFQETAEKNKDKVYALERRWEKLGLENISVKNTLLQVQKEHSSLLVACALLAGALYPLYGRSCAMSSQRDFLQDQVNIYELVKQEIRTLVHALSDVEEKNQDEAKLKRRKFFGLIHVFRRGVIAVLAANRLKVLAQSSNSLFSWANDFKGGIGILVCMGDSKGKHNLSSHEEEQIQYVEALSWFTSSNLLAAIISSVTELQDIINQTDPKPWLSGHLLLSAARNSFSKLMDKLEVIMETVPLDSSRSLTYLERDSLMQRLAHGLHKINTQALEAGLCDRLPIMKSIASLQKQILEFTQRLHSAEVERRSLRLKLAEFKCSFSEMKKEADKSQSLQKQLNMFKQSKLITPERLESACEELNNALHRERQAQVLLNEQAQQLQELNNKLELHSSEEADKTQVLSETVKRLSEAKMELRRKDQSLRQLNRLLTQLEEDKCRLKENIHDAESALCMAAK
;
A
#
# COMPACT_ATOMS: atom_id res chain seq x y z
N GLN A 1 96.69 -79.72 43.81
CA GLN A 1 95.44 -79.97 43.07
C GLN A 1 94.32 -79.23 43.80
N PHE A 2 93.98 -77.96 43.59
CA PHE A 2 94.34 -76.94 42.58
C PHE A 2 94.04 -77.30 41.11
N LEU A 3 93.38 -76.35 40.42
CA LEU A 3 93.23 -76.20 38.96
C LEU A 3 92.34 -77.20 38.20
N GLN A 4 91.18 -77.61 38.76
CA GLN A 4 90.19 -78.36 37.97
C GLN A 4 88.70 -78.26 38.38
N SER A 5 88.33 -77.45 39.38
CA SER A 5 86.93 -77.36 39.87
C SER A 5 86.31 -75.96 39.83
N ASN A 6 87.10 -74.91 39.58
CA ASN A 6 86.58 -73.53 39.55
C ASN A 6 86.16 -73.14 38.13
N ASP A 7 86.99 -73.45 37.13
CA ASP A 7 86.83 -73.03 35.75
C ASP A 7 85.48 -73.46 35.14
N GLU A 8 84.97 -74.66 35.46
CA GLU A 8 83.63 -75.09 35.02
C GLU A 8 82.51 -74.26 35.67
N SER A 9 82.65 -73.90 36.94
CA SER A 9 81.68 -73.04 37.65
C SER A 9 81.71 -71.59 37.14
N GLU A 10 82.88 -71.07 36.75
CA GLU A 10 83.02 -69.76 36.13
C GLU A 10 82.50 -69.77 34.67
N LEU A 11 82.66 -70.87 33.93
CA LEU A 11 82.05 -71.01 32.61
C LEU A 11 80.52 -71.08 32.69
N GLU A 12 79.96 -71.91 33.58
CA GLU A 12 78.51 -72.07 33.69
C GLU A 12 77.83 -70.79 34.20
N THR A 13 78.43 -70.09 35.18
CA THR A 13 77.91 -68.79 35.64
C THR A 13 78.06 -67.69 34.61
N THR A 14 79.17 -67.60 33.86
CA THR A 14 79.30 -66.61 32.79
C THR A 14 78.39 -66.90 31.60
N GLU A 15 78.08 -68.16 31.30
CA GLU A 15 77.13 -68.50 30.24
C GLU A 15 75.68 -68.29 30.67
N ASP A 16 75.30 -68.59 31.92
CA ASP A 16 73.99 -68.21 32.46
C ASP A 16 73.82 -66.68 32.52
N LEU A 17 74.86 -65.92 32.89
CA LEU A 17 74.86 -64.46 32.77
C LEU A 17 74.70 -63.99 31.31
N ARG A 18 75.30 -64.67 30.32
CA ARG A 18 75.06 -64.39 28.89
C ARG A 18 73.61 -64.69 28.49
N ARG A 19 73.03 -65.82 28.92
CA ARG A 19 71.62 -66.18 28.65
C ARG A 19 70.68 -65.12 29.25
N LYS A 20 70.89 -64.73 30.51
CA LYS A 20 70.14 -63.66 31.19
C LYS A 20 70.29 -62.30 30.50
N LEU A 21 71.50 -61.93 30.07
CA LEU A 21 71.73 -60.70 29.31
C LEU A 21 71.05 -60.71 27.94
N CYS A 22 71.03 -61.85 27.24
CA CYS A 22 70.35 -62.01 25.97
C CYS A 22 68.82 -61.99 26.13
N GLN A 23 68.28 -62.62 27.18
CA GLN A 23 66.86 -62.55 27.52
C GLN A 23 66.44 -61.12 27.87
N ALA A 24 67.18 -60.41 28.72
CA ALA A 24 66.91 -59.01 29.06
C ALA A 24 67.03 -58.07 27.83
N LYS A 25 67.96 -58.34 26.91
CA LYS A 25 68.05 -57.63 25.61
C LYS A 25 66.83 -57.90 24.73
N LYS A 26 66.32 -59.13 24.70
CA LYS A 26 65.10 -59.50 23.96
C LYS A 26 63.87 -58.84 24.57
N GLU A 27 63.69 -58.91 25.89
CA GLU A 27 62.60 -58.25 26.61
C GLU A 27 62.64 -56.72 26.40
N LYS A 28 63.82 -56.10 26.44
CA LYS A 28 63.99 -54.69 26.08
C LYS A 28 63.58 -54.40 24.63
N LEU A 29 63.91 -55.27 23.67
CA LEU A 29 63.50 -55.12 22.28
C LEU A 29 61.99 -55.27 22.11
N ASP A 30 61.37 -56.28 22.72
CA ASP A 30 59.93 -56.52 22.68
C ASP A 30 59.14 -55.36 23.34
N LEU A 31 59.64 -54.81 24.46
CA LEU A 31 59.12 -53.58 25.08
C LEU A 31 59.28 -52.36 24.17
N THR A 32 60.41 -52.23 23.46
CA THR A 32 60.64 -51.12 22.51
C THR A 32 59.70 -51.22 21.30
N ILE A 33 59.48 -52.43 20.77
CA ILE A 33 58.53 -52.68 19.68
C ILE A 33 57.10 -52.37 20.14
N LYS A 34 56.71 -52.78 21.35
CA LYS A 34 55.40 -52.45 21.92
C LYS A 34 55.23 -50.94 22.08
N HIS A 35 56.22 -50.25 22.67
CA HIS A 35 56.19 -48.80 22.85
C HIS A 35 56.11 -48.05 21.53
N ASN A 36 56.89 -48.44 20.52
CA ASN A 36 56.83 -47.84 19.17
C ASN A 36 55.47 -48.06 18.49
N LYS A 37 54.83 -49.21 18.71
CA LYS A 37 53.47 -49.50 18.22
C LYS A 37 52.40 -48.67 18.94
N GLU A 38 52.57 -48.44 20.25
CA GLU A 38 51.71 -47.56 21.03
C GLU A 38 51.87 -46.10 20.60
N LEU A 39 53.11 -45.60 20.45
CA LEU A 39 53.42 -44.28 19.89
C LEU A 39 52.76 -44.08 18.52
N SER A 40 52.95 -45.01 17.58
CA SER A 40 52.37 -44.91 16.23
C SER A 40 50.83 -44.90 16.24
N ASN A 41 50.20 -45.60 17.20
CA ASN A 41 48.75 -45.54 17.41
C ASN A 41 48.31 -44.16 17.95
N TYR A 42 49.05 -43.58 18.91
CA TYR A 42 48.78 -42.24 19.42
C TYR A 42 49.02 -41.15 18.36
N GLU A 43 50.07 -41.24 17.56
CA GLU A 43 50.32 -40.37 16.40
C GLU A 43 49.17 -40.44 15.39
N GLY A 44 48.70 -41.64 15.07
CA GLY A 44 47.53 -41.85 14.20
C GLY A 44 46.24 -41.26 14.76
N GLN A 45 46.05 -41.26 16.08
CA GLN A 45 44.92 -40.58 16.75
C GLN A 45 45.08 -39.06 16.72
N ILE A 46 46.29 -38.53 16.96
CA ILE A 46 46.60 -37.10 16.88
C ILE A 46 46.35 -36.57 15.45
N VAL A 47 46.72 -37.32 14.42
CA VAL A 47 46.44 -36.95 13.01
C VAL A 47 44.94 -36.93 12.73
N LYS A 48 44.16 -37.90 13.22
CA LYS A 48 42.69 -37.88 13.09
C LYS A 48 42.07 -36.66 13.77
N LEU A 49 42.43 -36.39 15.02
CA LEU A 49 41.94 -35.24 15.77
C LEU A 49 42.31 -33.91 15.10
N ARG A 50 43.51 -33.78 14.53
CA ARG A 50 43.91 -32.61 13.73
C ARG A 50 43.03 -32.43 12.49
N LEU A 51 42.74 -33.50 11.75
CA LEU A 51 41.85 -33.46 10.58
C LEU A 51 40.38 -33.15 10.95
N GLU A 52 39.93 -33.55 12.14
CA GLU A 52 38.59 -33.20 12.65
C GLU A 52 38.53 -31.74 13.09
N ILE A 53 39.58 -31.22 13.75
CA ILE A 53 39.71 -29.79 14.07
C ILE A 53 39.76 -28.94 12.80
N GLU A 54 40.55 -29.32 11.79
CA GLU A 54 40.67 -28.59 10.53
C GLU A 54 39.32 -28.51 9.78
N LYS A 55 38.58 -29.63 9.70
CA LYS A 55 37.20 -29.64 9.19
C LYS A 55 36.28 -28.73 10.02
N GLY A 56 36.38 -28.78 11.34
CA GLY A 56 35.64 -27.91 12.25
C GLY A 56 35.94 -26.43 12.02
N GLU A 57 37.19 -26.06 11.74
CA GLU A 57 37.54 -24.68 11.40
C GLU A 57 37.01 -24.26 10.02
N VAL A 58 36.98 -25.14 9.02
CA VAL A 58 36.39 -24.83 7.71
C VAL A 58 34.89 -24.58 7.86
N VAL A 59 34.17 -25.41 8.61
CA VAL A 59 32.75 -25.19 8.94
C VAL A 59 32.56 -23.89 9.72
N ARG A 60 33.41 -23.61 10.73
CA ARG A 60 33.37 -22.34 11.48
C ARG A 60 33.55 -21.13 10.57
N ARG A 61 34.52 -21.16 9.63
CA ARG A 61 34.76 -20.07 8.66
C ARG A 61 33.57 -19.87 7.71
N SER A 62 32.88 -20.95 7.29
CA SER A 62 31.64 -20.84 6.50
C SER A 62 30.53 -20.15 7.30
N LEU A 63 30.27 -20.63 8.52
CA LEU A 63 29.25 -20.05 9.40
C LEU A 63 29.56 -18.60 9.80
N GLU A 64 30.82 -18.23 9.97
CA GLU A 64 31.24 -16.83 10.20
C GLU A 64 30.98 -15.93 8.98
N TYR A 65 31.17 -16.46 7.77
CA TYR A 65 30.85 -15.76 6.52
C TYR A 65 29.34 -15.62 6.29
N GLU A 66 28.57 -16.70 6.51
CA GLU A 66 27.10 -16.70 6.44
C GLU A 66 26.50 -15.75 7.49
N LEU A 67 27.04 -15.72 8.71
CA LEU A 67 26.67 -14.75 9.74
C LEU A 67 27.05 -13.32 9.36
N ALA A 68 28.15 -13.10 8.64
CA ALA A 68 28.53 -11.77 8.15
C ALA A 68 27.56 -11.26 7.06
N ILE A 69 27.14 -12.14 6.14
CA ILE A 69 26.08 -11.84 5.14
C ILE A 69 24.76 -11.54 5.85
N ALA A 70 24.28 -12.43 6.72
CA ALA A 70 23.02 -12.25 7.44
C ALA A 70 23.01 -10.95 8.28
N ARG A 71 24.15 -10.56 8.86
CA ARG A 71 24.33 -9.27 9.55
C ARG A 71 24.35 -8.07 8.59
N LYS A 72 24.85 -8.22 7.36
CA LYS A 72 24.78 -7.16 6.33
C LYS A 72 23.35 -6.97 5.83
N ASP A 73 22.65 -8.04 5.53
CA ASP A 73 21.26 -8.01 5.06
C ASP A 73 20.30 -7.49 6.15
N ALA A 74 20.55 -7.85 7.41
CA ALA A 74 19.82 -7.29 8.55
C ALA A 74 20.06 -5.77 8.69
N ARG A 75 21.30 -5.28 8.51
CA ARG A 75 21.60 -3.84 8.52
C ARG A 75 20.93 -3.11 7.37
N LEU A 76 20.98 -3.64 6.14
CA LEU A 76 20.30 -3.02 4.99
C LEU A 76 18.79 -2.89 5.23
N LYS A 77 18.16 -3.91 5.84
CA LYS A 77 16.76 -3.88 6.25
C LYS A 77 16.49 -2.90 7.41
N MET A 78 17.44 -2.72 8.33
CA MET A 78 17.34 -1.67 9.37
C MET A 78 17.45 -0.27 8.75
N CYS A 79 18.47 0.04 7.95
CA CYS A 79 18.63 1.35 7.32
C CYS A 79 17.40 1.71 6.47
N SER A 80 16.87 0.78 5.68
CA SER A 80 15.62 0.98 4.91
C SER A 80 14.39 1.22 5.81
N ALA A 81 14.29 0.55 6.96
CA ALA A 81 13.22 0.79 7.93
C ALA A 81 13.40 2.11 8.71
N GLU A 82 14.64 2.55 8.93
CA GLU A 82 14.99 3.84 9.55
C GLU A 82 14.73 5.01 8.58
N GLU A 83 14.97 4.82 7.28
CA GLU A 83 14.53 5.73 6.21
C GLU A 83 12.99 5.82 6.19
N GLU A 84 12.25 4.70 6.12
CA GLU A 84 10.77 4.69 6.23
C GLU A 84 10.28 5.42 7.49
N LEU A 85 10.95 5.20 8.64
CA LEU A 85 10.59 5.83 9.92
C LEU A 85 10.84 7.35 9.90
N SER A 86 11.95 7.80 9.31
CA SER A 86 12.27 9.21 9.12
C SER A 86 11.24 9.91 8.22
N ASP A 87 10.84 9.23 7.14
CA ASP A 87 9.85 9.71 6.18
C ASP A 87 8.45 9.82 6.82
N VAL A 88 8.05 8.83 7.63
CA VAL A 88 6.83 8.85 8.44
C VAL A 88 6.89 9.93 9.54
N LYS A 89 8.04 10.11 10.20
CA LYS A 89 8.24 11.15 11.23
C LYS A 89 8.13 12.56 10.63
N THR A 90 8.64 12.77 9.43
CA THR A 90 8.51 14.04 8.70
C THR A 90 7.05 14.34 8.37
N LYS A 91 6.32 13.35 7.83
CA LYS A 91 4.87 13.45 7.55
C LYS A 91 4.04 13.66 8.82
N LEU A 92 4.46 13.09 9.96
CA LEU A 92 3.81 13.34 11.26
C LEU A 92 3.96 14.79 11.72
N VAL A 93 5.15 15.39 11.55
CA VAL A 93 5.39 16.81 11.86
C VAL A 93 4.59 17.73 10.93
N GLU A 94 4.51 17.42 9.63
CA GLU A 94 3.65 18.15 8.69
C GLU A 94 2.16 18.11 9.10
N LEU A 95 1.68 16.94 9.53
CA LEU A 95 0.31 16.77 10.04
C LEU A 95 0.08 17.46 11.39
N GLN A 96 1.08 17.51 12.28
CA GLN A 96 1.01 18.29 13.52
C GLN A 96 0.87 19.79 13.21
N VAL A 97 1.73 20.34 12.36
CA VAL A 97 1.67 21.75 11.93
C VAL A 97 0.35 22.08 11.20
N LEU A 98 -0.23 21.13 10.45
CA LEU A 98 -1.55 21.29 9.85
C LEU A 98 -2.66 21.30 10.92
N ASN A 99 -2.59 20.41 11.90
CA ASN A 99 -3.55 20.32 13.00
C ASN A 99 -3.51 21.56 13.90
N GLU A 100 -2.32 22.08 14.23
CA GLU A 100 -2.15 23.35 14.94
C GLU A 100 -2.79 24.53 14.18
N LYS A 101 -2.58 24.62 12.86
CA LYS A 101 -3.23 25.64 12.02
C LYS A 101 -4.75 25.50 11.97
N LEU A 102 -5.28 24.28 12.05
CA LEU A 102 -6.73 24.03 12.13
C LEU A 102 -7.27 24.39 13.52
N GLN A 103 -6.59 24.02 14.60
CA GLN A 103 -6.93 24.39 15.97
C GLN A 103 -6.91 25.91 16.16
N GLN A 104 -5.88 26.61 15.66
CA GLN A 104 -5.82 28.07 15.68
C GLN A 104 -7.07 28.67 15.03
N LYS A 105 -7.40 28.26 13.78
CA LYS A 105 -8.60 28.70 13.07
C LYS A 105 -9.88 28.40 13.85
N VAL A 106 -10.00 27.23 14.49
CA VAL A 106 -11.14 26.92 15.37
C VAL A 106 -11.22 27.94 16.50
N THR A 107 -10.14 28.20 17.27
CA THR A 107 -10.19 29.19 18.36
C THR A 107 -10.48 30.62 17.87
N GLU A 108 -10.07 31.00 16.66
CA GLU A 108 -10.40 32.29 16.04
C GLU A 108 -11.89 32.37 15.66
N THR A 109 -12.47 31.30 15.11
CA THR A 109 -13.91 31.22 14.86
C THR A 109 -14.74 31.18 16.16
N GLU A 110 -14.25 30.53 17.22
CA GLU A 110 -14.90 30.55 18.54
C GLU A 110 -14.82 31.93 19.20
N LYS A 111 -13.68 32.62 19.14
CA LYS A 111 -13.52 33.98 19.65
C LYS A 111 -14.47 34.94 18.94
N THR A 112 -14.51 34.91 17.61
CA THR A 112 -15.43 35.76 16.82
C THR A 112 -16.90 35.40 17.03
N PHE A 113 -17.25 34.13 17.18
CA PHE A 113 -18.60 33.70 17.60
C PHE A 113 -18.96 34.21 19.00
N ARG A 114 -18.09 34.07 20.01
CA ARG A 114 -18.33 34.58 21.38
C ARG A 114 -18.52 36.09 21.40
N ILE A 115 -17.69 36.85 20.67
CA ILE A 115 -17.83 38.30 20.50
C ILE A 115 -19.18 38.65 19.85
N SER A 116 -19.63 37.86 18.88
CA SER A 116 -20.91 38.09 18.19
C SER A 116 -22.12 37.76 19.09
N GLN A 117 -22.05 36.67 19.85
CA GLN A 117 -23.05 36.32 20.86
C GLN A 117 -23.12 37.37 21.97
N GLN A 118 -21.98 37.91 22.41
CA GLN A 118 -21.92 38.96 23.43
C GLN A 118 -22.56 40.27 22.92
N LYS A 119 -22.22 40.72 21.70
CA LYS A 119 -22.89 41.86 21.06
C LYS A 119 -24.41 41.67 20.93
N TRP A 120 -24.86 40.45 20.61
CA TRP A 120 -26.29 40.15 20.54
C TRP A 120 -26.97 40.25 21.92
N LYS A 121 -26.33 39.73 22.99
CA LYS A 121 -26.82 39.88 24.38
C LYS A 121 -26.90 41.35 24.78
N GLU A 122 -25.88 42.15 24.47
CA GLU A 122 -25.84 43.59 24.76
C GLU A 122 -26.93 44.36 24.01
N GLN A 123 -27.19 44.04 22.74
CA GLN A 123 -28.31 44.61 21.98
C GLN A 123 -29.66 44.21 22.58
N HIS A 124 -29.86 42.93 22.92
CA HIS A 124 -31.07 42.45 23.57
C HIS A 124 -31.30 43.10 24.94
N GLN A 125 -30.24 43.35 25.71
CA GLN A 125 -30.34 44.00 27.02
C GLN A 125 -30.62 45.50 26.90
N LYS A 126 -30.09 46.20 25.88
CA LYS A 126 -30.47 47.59 25.57
C LYS A 126 -31.96 47.72 25.22
N LEU A 127 -32.46 46.85 24.32
CA LEU A 127 -33.88 46.79 23.97
C LEU A 127 -34.77 46.46 25.17
N ALA A 128 -34.28 45.67 26.13
CA ALA A 128 -34.98 45.42 27.39
C ALA A 128 -35.04 46.66 28.30
N SER A 129 -33.92 47.38 28.48
CA SER A 129 -33.91 48.63 29.26
C SER A 129 -34.78 49.71 28.62
N GLU A 130 -34.72 49.91 27.30
CA GLU A 130 -35.56 50.87 26.57
C GLU A 130 -37.05 50.57 26.78
N LYS A 131 -37.44 49.29 26.74
CA LYS A 131 -38.81 48.83 27.00
C LYS A 131 -39.27 49.11 28.43
N ASP A 132 -38.43 48.90 29.43
CA ASP A 132 -38.76 49.19 30.83
C ASP A 132 -38.70 50.69 31.15
N ASP A 133 -37.88 51.48 30.45
CA ASP A 133 -37.88 52.95 30.50
C ASP A 133 -39.18 53.52 29.92
N ILE A 134 -39.63 53.03 28.74
CA ILE A 134 -40.94 53.38 28.16
C ILE A 134 -42.06 53.01 29.14
N ARG A 135 -42.05 51.80 29.70
CA ARG A 135 -43.03 51.35 30.70
C ARG A 135 -43.04 52.25 31.94
N ARG A 136 -41.88 52.70 32.41
CA ARG A 136 -41.77 53.62 33.57
C ARG A 136 -42.33 55.00 33.23
N THR A 137 -42.05 55.52 32.03
CA THR A 137 -42.62 56.80 31.55
C THR A 137 -44.15 56.73 31.50
N CYS A 138 -44.73 55.72 30.84
CA CYS A 138 -46.18 55.57 30.77
C CYS A 138 -46.83 55.34 32.16
N LYS A 139 -46.15 54.67 33.09
CA LYS A 139 -46.61 54.55 34.49
C LYS A 139 -46.60 55.89 35.23
N ASN A 140 -45.56 56.70 35.03
CA ASN A 140 -45.46 58.03 35.62
C ASN A 140 -46.53 58.98 35.07
N GLU A 141 -46.78 58.95 33.76
CA GLU A 141 -47.86 59.69 33.10
C GLU A 141 -49.24 59.28 33.64
N TYR A 142 -49.50 57.97 33.74
CA TYR A 142 -50.74 57.44 34.32
C TYR A 142 -50.93 57.85 35.78
N GLU A 143 -49.87 57.77 36.60
CA GLU A 143 -49.92 58.26 37.99
C GLU A 143 -50.13 59.78 38.10
N LEU A 144 -49.65 60.56 37.13
CA LEU A 144 -49.83 62.01 37.11
C LEU A 144 -51.28 62.36 36.74
N LEU A 145 -51.85 61.69 35.73
CA LEU A 145 -53.29 61.77 35.40
C LEU A 145 -54.18 61.31 36.57
N LEU A 146 -53.76 60.27 37.31
CA LEU A 146 -54.48 59.83 38.52
C LEU A 146 -54.40 60.87 39.64
N LYS A 147 -53.28 61.58 39.78
CA LYS A 147 -53.11 62.69 40.73
C LYS A 147 -53.88 63.95 40.32
N GLU A 148 -54.12 64.18 39.02
CA GLU A 148 -54.96 65.29 38.55
C GLU A 148 -56.45 64.99 38.67
N THR A 149 -56.89 63.78 38.33
CA THR A 149 -58.29 63.35 38.51
C THR A 149 -58.69 63.32 39.99
N THR A 150 -57.87 62.74 40.87
CA THR A 150 -58.14 62.79 42.33
C THR A 150 -58.06 64.20 42.91
N LYS A 151 -57.23 65.09 42.35
CA LYS A 151 -57.28 66.54 42.70
C LYS A 151 -58.62 67.15 42.31
N LEU A 152 -59.11 66.92 41.10
CA LEU A 152 -60.42 67.41 40.64
C LEU A 152 -61.56 66.88 41.52
N GLU A 153 -61.56 65.59 41.86
CA GLU A 153 -62.49 65.02 42.85
C GLU A 153 -62.38 65.69 44.22
N SER A 154 -61.15 65.94 44.72
CA SER A 154 -60.93 66.61 46.00
C SER A 154 -61.39 68.08 46.00
N VAL A 155 -61.33 68.77 44.84
CA VAL A 155 -61.87 70.13 44.67
C VAL A 155 -63.40 70.10 44.66
N LEU A 156 -64.02 69.13 44.00
CA LEU A 156 -65.47 68.91 44.04
C LEU A 156 -65.95 68.57 45.46
N GLN A 157 -65.25 67.67 46.17
CA GLN A 157 -65.52 67.35 47.58
C GLN A 157 -65.26 68.55 48.50
N SER A 158 -64.19 69.33 48.30
CA SER A 158 -63.93 70.54 49.10
C SER A 158 -64.99 71.62 48.88
N GLY A 159 -65.54 71.74 47.67
CA GLY A 159 -66.72 72.57 47.39
C GLY A 159 -67.95 72.11 48.17
N LEU A 160 -68.21 70.80 48.21
CA LEU A 160 -69.30 70.21 48.99
C LEU A 160 -69.10 70.36 50.52
N ILE A 161 -67.87 70.24 51.01
CA ILE A 161 -67.56 70.31 52.46
C ILE A 161 -67.50 71.76 52.96
N LYS A 162 -67.06 72.73 52.15
CA LYS A 162 -67.09 74.16 52.51
C LYS A 162 -68.51 74.74 52.60
N LEU A 163 -69.53 74.01 52.12
CA LEU A 163 -70.94 74.30 52.40
C LEU A 163 -71.40 73.82 53.81
N TYR A 164 -70.55 73.14 54.58
CA TYR A 164 -70.97 72.41 55.79
C TYR A 164 -70.18 72.70 57.09
N SER A 165 -69.03 73.41 57.08
CA SER A 165 -68.12 73.44 58.25
C SER A 165 -67.65 74.84 58.72
N VAL A 166 -68.38 75.49 59.63
CA VAL A 166 -68.02 76.80 60.24
C VAL A 166 -68.20 76.82 61.80
N GLY A 167 -67.13 76.64 62.63
CA GLY A 167 -67.01 77.03 64.10
C GLY A 167 -66.14 76.21 65.17
N PHE A 168 -65.53 76.88 66.24
CA PHE A 168 -65.14 76.51 67.71
C PHE A 168 -63.67 76.09 68.33
N ASN A 169 -63.22 76.40 69.66
CA ASN A 169 -61.83 76.29 70.46
C ASN A 169 -61.80 76.38 72.12
N SER A 170 -60.82 76.41 73.16
CA SER A 170 -59.36 76.04 73.66
C SER A 170 -58.81 76.36 75.22
N GLU A 171 -57.59 75.89 75.80
CA GLU A 171 -56.58 76.32 76.99
C GLU A 171 -56.63 75.98 78.62
N LEU A 172 -55.72 76.08 79.74
CA LEU A 172 -54.23 76.17 80.29
C LEU A 172 -53.90 76.07 81.95
N SER A 173 -52.65 75.94 82.63
CA SER A 173 -52.30 75.89 84.20
C SER A 173 -50.77 75.90 84.90
N TYR A 174 -50.46 75.97 86.31
CA TYR A 174 -49.12 76.07 87.21
C TYR A 174 -49.17 75.84 88.86
N GLU A 175 -48.29 75.86 90.00
CA GLU A 175 -46.83 75.76 90.67
C GLU A 175 -46.78 75.72 92.35
N ASN A 176 -45.84 75.73 93.45
CA ASN A 176 -44.35 75.68 94.04
C ASN A 176 -44.07 75.48 95.70
N ALA A 177 -42.85 75.52 96.46
CA ALA A 177 -42.51 75.15 97.98
C ALA A 177 -41.19 75.65 98.93
N GLU A 178 -40.88 75.28 100.28
CA GLU A 178 -39.77 75.78 101.34
C GLU A 178 -39.28 74.98 102.76
N VAL A 179 -38.32 75.44 103.73
CA VAL A 179 -37.53 74.71 104.94
C VAL A 179 -37.02 75.40 106.40
N GLY A 180 -36.18 74.82 107.41
CA GLY A 180 -35.63 75.37 108.81
C GLY A 180 -34.68 74.59 109.95
N MET A 181 -34.12 75.14 111.17
CA MET A 181 -33.14 74.58 112.33
C MET A 181 -33.05 75.30 113.83
N GLU A 182 -32.28 75.21 115.05
CA GLU A 182 -31.16 74.49 115.95
C GLU A 182 -30.87 75.00 117.53
N MET A 183 -30.09 74.36 118.56
CA MET A 183 -29.21 74.88 119.81
C MET A 183 -29.02 74.15 121.31
N LYS A 184 -28.06 74.47 122.33
CA LYS A 184 -27.65 73.78 123.74
C LYS A 184 -26.87 74.52 125.02
N PHE A 185 -26.64 73.99 126.32
CA PHE A 185 -25.81 74.54 127.57
C PHE A 185 -25.39 73.68 128.96
N VAL A 186 -24.69 74.18 130.11
CA VAL A 186 -24.10 73.52 131.46
C VAL A 186 -23.94 74.42 132.83
N MET A 187 -23.37 74.31 134.15
CA MET A 187 -22.60 73.50 135.29
C MET A 187 -22.65 74.19 136.80
N CYS A 188 -22.12 74.03 138.11
CA CYS A 188 -21.20 73.29 139.18
C CYS A 188 -21.63 73.47 140.77
N CYS A 189 -21.06 73.41 142.07
CA CYS A 189 -19.84 73.22 143.06
C CYS A 189 -20.28 73.20 144.67
N ILE A 190 -19.70 73.13 145.98
CA ILE A 190 -18.52 72.83 147.02
C ILE A 190 -19.05 72.93 148.60
N GLY A 191 -18.57 72.72 149.93
CA GLY A 191 -17.43 72.46 151.00
C GLY A 191 -17.96 72.37 152.56
N CYS A 192 -17.46 72.29 153.89
CA CYS A 192 -16.30 72.18 154.95
C CYS A 192 -16.81 71.70 156.46
N ALA A 193 -16.35 71.62 157.81
CA ALA A 193 -15.28 71.88 158.94
C ALA A 193 -15.45 70.95 160.30
N GLN A 194 -15.06 70.97 161.67
CA GLN A 194 -14.34 71.70 162.86
C GLN A 194 -14.02 70.86 164.26
N HIS A 195 -13.74 71.34 165.57
CA HIS A 195 -13.15 70.58 166.82
C HIS A 195 -13.09 71.11 168.40
N THR A 196 -13.18 70.29 169.55
CA THR A 196 -12.57 70.37 171.01
C THR A 196 -13.07 69.34 172.13
N ILE A 197 -12.35 68.23 172.50
CA ILE A 197 -12.56 67.38 173.74
C ILE A 197 -11.24 66.64 174.14
N CYS A 198 -10.42 67.15 175.08
CA CYS A 198 -8.97 66.82 175.05
C CYS A 198 -8.24 66.38 176.35
N PHE A 199 -8.92 65.94 177.43
CA PHE A 199 -8.20 65.58 178.68
C PHE A 199 -8.47 64.19 179.30
N ILE A 200 -9.64 63.58 179.11
CA ILE A 200 -9.97 62.28 179.75
C ILE A 200 -9.65 61.08 178.84
N ILE A 201 -9.78 61.22 177.51
CA ILE A 201 -9.63 60.12 176.53
C ILE A 201 -8.16 59.68 176.34
N LYS A 202 -7.18 60.44 176.87
CA LYS A 202 -5.77 60.32 176.46
C LYS A 202 -5.06 59.05 176.97
N ASP A 203 -5.50 58.46 178.08
CA ASP A 203 -4.81 57.29 178.67
C ASP A 203 -5.20 55.97 178.00
N GLU A 204 -6.50 55.73 177.75
CA GLU A 204 -6.97 54.54 177.01
C GLU A 204 -6.43 54.51 175.57
N LYS A 205 -6.36 55.68 174.91
CA LYS A 205 -5.94 55.77 173.50
C LYS A 205 -4.50 55.28 173.28
N ASN A 206 -3.60 55.45 174.25
CA ASN A 206 -2.19 55.09 174.11
C ASN A 206 -1.98 53.57 174.03
N LYS A 207 -2.76 52.77 174.78
CA LYS A 207 -2.71 51.30 174.70
C LYS A 207 -3.29 50.76 173.40
N ALA A 208 -4.32 51.41 172.85
CA ALA A 208 -4.86 51.07 171.53
C ALA A 208 -3.86 51.38 170.40
N LEU A 209 -3.23 52.56 170.45
CA LEU A 209 -2.27 53.02 169.43
C LEU A 209 -1.06 52.08 169.29
N GLN A 210 -0.46 51.61 170.37
CA GLN A 210 0.72 50.72 170.29
C GLN A 210 0.40 49.34 169.69
N ASN A 211 -0.84 48.85 169.84
CA ASN A 211 -1.27 47.58 169.22
C ASN A 211 -1.53 47.76 167.71
N ILE A 212 -2.12 48.90 167.32
CA ILE A 212 -2.37 49.24 165.92
C ILE A 212 -1.07 49.51 165.16
N ASP A 213 -0.15 50.29 165.72
CA ASP A 213 1.15 50.62 165.09
C ASP A 213 1.99 49.37 164.78
N LYS A 214 1.95 48.36 165.65
CA LYS A 214 2.64 47.08 165.38
C LYS A 214 2.01 46.33 164.21
N LYS A 215 0.68 46.15 164.20
CA LYS A 215 -0.03 45.47 163.11
C LYS A 215 0.10 46.21 161.77
N MET A 216 0.18 47.55 161.80
CA MET A 216 0.39 48.36 160.61
C MET A 216 1.74 48.03 159.95
N LYS A 217 2.82 47.90 160.74
CA LYS A 217 4.16 47.55 160.25
C LYS A 217 4.24 46.11 159.72
N ASP A 218 3.56 45.17 160.37
CA ASP A 218 3.48 43.79 159.89
C ASP A 218 2.80 43.72 158.49
N VAL A 219 1.68 44.45 158.30
CA VAL A 219 0.98 44.55 157.00
C VAL A 219 1.77 45.34 155.95
N GLU A 220 2.51 46.38 156.36
CA GLU A 220 3.35 47.18 155.46
C GLU A 220 4.55 46.37 154.93
N LEU A 221 5.09 45.44 155.73
CA LEU A 221 6.09 44.48 155.28
C LEU A 221 5.52 43.46 154.28
N GLU A 222 4.34 42.87 154.56
CA GLU A 222 3.68 41.95 153.63
C GLU A 222 3.29 42.65 152.31
N HIS A 223 2.81 43.90 152.35
CA HIS A 223 2.50 44.67 151.16
C HIS A 223 3.76 44.95 150.32
N ASN A 224 4.89 45.30 150.94
CA ASN A 224 6.14 45.50 150.21
C ASN A 224 6.63 44.20 149.54
N GLY A 225 6.58 43.06 150.24
CA GLY A 225 6.89 41.76 149.65
C GLY A 225 6.00 41.40 148.45
N CYS A 226 4.69 41.62 148.56
CA CYS A 226 3.75 41.44 147.44
C CYS A 226 4.02 42.40 146.27
N ALA A 227 4.39 43.66 146.55
CA ALA A 227 4.70 44.66 145.53
C ALA A 227 6.01 44.34 144.77
N GLU A 228 7.00 43.76 145.44
CA GLU A 228 8.23 43.27 144.80
C GLU A 228 7.99 42.00 143.98
N LEU A 229 7.19 41.06 144.48
CA LEU A 229 6.79 39.87 143.72
C LEU A 229 6.04 40.23 142.44
N LEU A 230 5.06 41.13 142.51
CA LEU A 230 4.34 41.65 141.34
C LEU A 230 5.27 42.38 140.35
N ARG A 231 6.28 43.10 140.85
CA ARG A 231 7.28 43.78 140.01
C ARG A 231 8.20 42.78 139.30
N SER A 232 8.60 41.68 139.96
CA SER A 232 9.36 40.60 139.30
C SER A 232 8.53 39.89 138.23
N GLN A 233 7.27 39.56 138.51
CA GLN A 233 6.37 38.94 137.53
C GLN A 233 6.08 39.85 136.34
N ALA A 234 5.90 41.16 136.55
CA ALA A 234 5.72 42.12 135.46
C ALA A 234 6.95 42.19 134.54
N ASN A 235 8.17 42.20 135.11
CA ASN A 235 9.42 42.20 134.33
C ASN A 235 9.62 40.87 133.56
N GLU A 236 9.28 39.72 134.18
CA GLU A 236 9.38 38.40 133.56
C GLU A 236 8.36 38.23 132.42
N LEU A 237 7.13 38.73 132.61
CA LEU A 237 6.10 38.83 131.56
C LEU A 237 6.56 39.74 130.42
N GLN A 238 7.12 40.93 130.71
CA GLN A 238 7.64 41.82 129.67
C GLN A 238 8.75 41.13 128.86
N TYR A 239 9.73 40.51 129.52
CA TYR A 239 10.79 39.76 128.83
C TYR A 239 10.25 38.61 127.97
N SER A 240 9.19 37.93 128.44
CA SER A 240 8.50 36.88 127.68
C SER A 240 7.80 37.43 126.42
N ALA A 241 7.14 38.58 126.53
CA ALA A 241 6.47 39.24 125.40
C ALA A 241 7.47 39.78 124.37
N GLU A 242 8.57 40.41 124.81
CA GLU A 242 9.67 40.82 123.93
C GLU A 242 10.33 39.62 123.24
N ARG A 243 10.34 38.44 123.87
CA ARG A 243 10.83 37.20 123.27
C ARG A 243 9.83 36.62 122.26
N GLU A 244 8.53 36.66 122.56
CA GLU A 244 7.45 36.23 121.67
C GLU A 244 7.40 37.11 120.41
N GLU A 245 7.48 38.44 120.54
CA GLU A 245 7.51 39.37 119.40
C GLU A 245 8.72 39.13 118.47
N ARG A 246 9.89 38.80 119.05
CA ARG A 246 11.08 38.39 118.27
C ARG A 246 10.85 37.07 117.52
N LEU A 247 10.35 36.04 118.21
CA LEU A 247 10.05 34.74 117.59
C LEU A 247 8.97 34.84 116.52
N GLN A 248 7.96 35.70 116.70
CA GLN A 248 6.93 35.93 115.69
C GLN A 248 7.50 36.65 114.46
N LYS A 249 8.34 37.68 114.63
CA LYS A 249 9.05 38.32 113.51
C LYS A 249 9.99 37.36 112.77
N GLU A 250 10.64 36.45 113.49
CA GLU A 250 11.45 35.39 112.90
C GLU A 250 10.60 34.37 112.11
N LEU A 251 9.42 34.02 112.61
CA LEU A 251 8.46 33.12 111.96
C LEU A 251 7.79 33.77 110.73
N GLU A 252 7.43 35.05 110.80
CA GLU A 252 6.96 35.84 109.65
C GLU A 252 8.06 35.93 108.58
N ALA A 253 9.31 36.24 108.97
CA ALA A 253 10.45 36.22 108.07
C ALA A 253 10.75 34.81 107.50
N ALA A 254 10.44 33.74 108.24
CA ALA A 254 10.60 32.36 107.77
C ALA A 254 9.49 31.95 106.79
N THR A 255 8.23 32.28 107.06
CA THR A 255 7.10 31.98 106.18
C THR A 255 7.15 32.76 104.86
N VAL A 256 7.63 34.01 104.86
CA VAL A 256 7.94 34.75 103.63
C VAL A 256 9.08 34.08 102.84
N ARG A 257 10.11 33.55 103.51
CA ARG A 257 11.18 32.76 102.86
C ARG A 257 10.66 31.44 102.29
N ILE A 258 9.75 30.74 102.98
CA ILE A 258 9.11 29.51 102.48
C ILE A 258 8.30 29.80 101.22
N LYS A 259 7.40 30.80 101.24
CA LYS A 259 6.62 31.20 100.06
C LYS A 259 7.49 31.53 98.86
N LYS A 260 8.57 32.30 99.06
CA LYS A 260 9.51 32.61 97.97
C LYS A 260 10.26 31.37 97.44
N LEU A 261 10.50 30.36 98.27
CA LEU A 261 11.05 29.08 97.81
C LEU A 261 10.01 28.24 97.06
N GLU A 262 8.75 28.25 97.48
CA GLU A 262 7.63 27.61 96.78
C GLU A 262 7.39 28.24 95.40
N GLU A 263 7.38 29.58 95.32
CA GLU A 263 7.32 30.37 94.08
C GLU A 263 8.49 30.04 93.14
N ASN A 264 9.72 29.97 93.66
CA ASN A 264 10.90 29.59 92.88
C ASN A 264 10.79 28.13 92.36
N ILE A 265 10.37 27.18 93.21
CA ILE A 265 10.24 25.76 92.84
C ILE A 265 9.17 25.57 91.76
N GLU A 266 8.06 26.31 91.81
CA GLU A 266 7.03 26.22 90.79
C GLU A 266 7.45 26.91 89.48
N ALA A 267 8.23 27.99 89.55
CA ALA A 267 8.87 28.58 88.37
C ALA A 267 9.90 27.63 87.73
N GLU A 268 10.70 26.92 88.53
CA GLU A 268 11.63 25.88 88.03
C GLU A 268 10.87 24.70 87.40
N ARG A 269 9.74 24.27 87.98
CA ARG A 269 8.87 23.22 87.38
C ARG A 269 8.28 23.67 86.05
N ALA A 270 7.78 24.91 85.96
CA ALA A 270 7.24 25.47 84.73
C ALA A 270 8.32 25.53 83.63
N ALA A 271 9.49 26.09 83.94
CA ALA A 271 10.63 26.16 83.02
C ALA A 271 11.14 24.77 82.60
N HIS A 272 11.16 23.79 83.51
CA HIS A 272 11.50 22.40 83.19
C HIS A 272 10.47 21.75 82.25
N MET A 273 9.18 21.96 82.47
CA MET A 273 8.11 21.44 81.60
C MET A 273 8.15 22.09 80.21
N GLU A 274 8.36 23.40 80.14
CA GLU A 274 8.55 24.12 78.88
C GLU A 274 9.81 23.62 78.13
N SER A 275 10.93 23.47 78.84
CA SER A 275 12.17 22.91 78.28
C SER A 275 11.97 21.47 77.77
N LYS A 276 11.20 20.63 78.48
CA LYS A 276 10.85 19.27 78.07
C LYS A 276 9.99 19.26 76.80
N PHE A 277 8.93 20.08 76.74
CA PHE A 277 8.11 20.20 75.54
C PHE A 277 8.91 20.70 74.34
N ASN A 278 9.76 21.72 74.53
CA ASN A 278 10.65 22.23 73.48
C ASN A 278 11.65 21.16 73.01
N SER A 279 12.18 20.32 73.92
CA SER A 279 13.03 19.18 73.55
C SER A 279 12.28 18.11 72.75
N GLU A 280 11.02 17.80 73.11
CA GLU A 280 10.18 16.84 72.38
C GLU A 280 9.81 17.36 70.99
N ILE A 281 9.49 18.65 70.86
CA ILE A 281 9.26 19.32 69.56
C ILE A 281 10.52 19.27 68.69
N ILE A 282 11.70 19.53 69.26
CA ILE A 282 12.99 19.42 68.55
C ILE A 282 13.25 17.97 68.10
N GLN A 283 13.00 16.97 68.95
CA GLN A 283 13.17 15.56 68.58
C GLN A 283 12.22 15.10 67.48
N LEU A 284 10.95 15.54 67.52
CA LEU A 284 10.01 15.31 66.42
C LEU A 284 10.49 15.98 65.13
N ARG A 285 10.94 17.24 65.21
CA ARG A 285 11.43 17.97 64.03
C ARG A 285 12.70 17.38 63.44
N ILE A 286 13.60 16.83 64.26
CA ILE A 286 14.75 16.04 63.81
C ILE A 286 14.27 14.80 63.07
N ARG A 287 13.30 14.05 63.61
CA ARG A 287 12.76 12.84 62.96
C ARG A 287 12.05 13.14 61.63
N ASP A 288 11.32 14.25 61.54
CA ASP A 288 10.71 14.72 60.28
C ASP A 288 11.78 15.04 59.23
N LEU A 289 12.85 15.73 59.64
CA LEU A 289 13.98 16.07 58.76
C LEU A 289 14.80 14.84 58.35
N GLU A 290 14.97 13.86 59.25
CA GLU A 290 15.57 12.56 58.93
C GLU A 290 14.71 11.79 57.92
N GLY A 291 13.38 11.76 58.12
CA GLY A 291 12.43 11.15 57.18
C GLY A 291 12.50 11.80 55.79
N ALA A 292 12.43 13.13 55.72
CA ALA A 292 12.58 13.89 54.48
C ALA A 292 13.96 13.65 53.82
N LEU A 293 15.03 13.58 54.59
CA LEU A 293 16.38 13.30 54.09
C LEU A 293 16.52 11.87 53.54
N GLN A 294 15.82 10.87 54.09
CA GLN A 294 15.83 9.52 53.53
C GLN A 294 14.97 9.43 52.25
N VAL A 295 13.84 10.13 52.19
CA VAL A 295 13.05 10.27 50.96
C VAL A 295 13.88 10.96 49.87
N GLU A 296 14.61 12.02 50.20
CA GLU A 296 15.44 12.74 49.24
C GLU A 296 16.70 11.97 48.81
N LYS A 297 17.25 11.11 49.68
CA LYS A 297 18.28 10.13 49.25
C LYS A 297 17.72 9.09 48.30
N ALA A 298 16.46 8.66 48.47
CA ALA A 298 15.80 7.74 47.56
C ALA A 298 15.45 8.39 46.22
N SER A 299 14.96 9.63 46.22
CA SER A 299 14.72 10.42 44.99
C SER A 299 16.03 10.66 44.23
N GLN A 300 17.11 11.04 44.94
CA GLN A 300 18.43 11.23 44.36
C GLN A 300 19.02 9.92 43.80
N ALA A 301 18.84 8.79 44.49
CA ALA A 301 19.29 7.49 44.00
C ALA A 301 18.55 7.07 42.73
N GLN A 302 17.23 7.29 42.66
CA GLN A 302 16.44 7.04 41.45
C GLN A 302 16.88 7.96 40.31
N ALA A 303 17.01 9.27 40.55
CA ALA A 303 17.47 10.23 39.55
C ALA A 303 18.88 9.93 39.02
N LEU A 304 19.77 9.34 39.84
CA LEU A 304 21.07 8.85 39.40
C LEU A 304 20.98 7.60 38.52
N LEU A 305 20.06 6.68 38.80
CA LEU A 305 19.79 5.52 37.93
C LEU A 305 19.17 5.93 36.60
N ASP A 306 18.21 6.85 36.61
CA ASP A 306 17.57 7.40 35.41
C ASP A 306 18.61 8.14 34.55
N LEU A 307 19.51 8.92 35.18
CA LEU A 307 20.60 9.61 34.50
C LEU A 307 21.66 8.64 33.94
N GLU A 308 21.91 7.50 34.59
CA GLU A 308 22.80 6.45 34.06
C GLU A 308 22.16 5.70 32.88
N MET A 309 20.84 5.47 32.91
CA MET A 309 20.07 4.97 31.77
C MET A 309 20.12 5.93 30.58
N ILE A 310 19.88 7.23 30.82
CA ILE A 310 19.96 8.27 29.78
C ILE A 310 21.38 8.35 29.17
N LYS A 311 22.46 8.24 29.97
CA LYS A 311 23.83 8.13 29.43
C LYS A 311 24.00 6.91 28.52
N LYS A 312 23.44 5.76 28.91
CA LYS A 312 23.51 4.51 28.12
C LYS A 312 22.77 4.66 26.80
N GLU A 313 21.58 5.28 26.80
CA GLU A 313 20.83 5.61 25.58
C GLU A 313 21.60 6.58 24.68
N PHE A 314 22.15 7.68 25.21
CA PHE A 314 23.02 8.58 24.43
C PHE A 314 24.20 7.85 23.80
N LYS A 315 24.85 6.95 24.54
CA LYS A 315 25.97 6.14 24.03
C LYS A 315 25.51 5.14 22.96
N GLU A 316 24.31 4.58 23.05
CA GLU A 316 23.74 3.72 22.01
C GLU A 316 23.37 4.52 20.74
N VAL A 317 22.94 5.78 20.89
CA VAL A 317 22.72 6.74 19.80
C VAL A 317 24.04 7.17 19.14
N GLU A 318 25.10 7.47 19.88
CA GLU A 318 26.44 7.73 19.34
C GLU A 318 26.96 6.52 18.53
N ASN A 319 26.78 5.30 19.09
CA ASN A 319 27.13 4.06 18.39
C ASN A 319 26.22 3.76 17.18
N ALA A 320 25.03 4.35 17.08
CA ALA A 320 24.21 4.31 15.87
C ALA A 320 24.71 5.32 14.84
N TYR A 321 25.00 6.55 15.26
CA TYR A 321 25.51 7.62 14.41
C TYR A 321 26.84 7.25 13.73
N GLU A 322 27.83 6.74 14.47
CA GLU A 322 29.11 6.32 13.86
C GLU A 322 28.96 5.07 12.96
N ARG A 323 27.99 4.19 13.22
CA ARG A 323 27.64 3.11 12.28
C ARG A 323 27.07 3.66 10.98
N GLU A 324 26.11 4.58 11.05
CA GLU A 324 25.44 5.11 9.85
C GLU A 324 26.36 6.03 9.04
N LYS A 325 27.23 6.79 9.71
CA LYS A 325 28.34 7.52 9.08
C LYS A 325 29.29 6.60 8.31
N HIS A 326 29.55 5.39 8.81
CA HIS A 326 30.34 4.38 8.08
C HIS A 326 29.55 3.72 6.94
N ASN A 327 28.26 3.42 7.14
CA ASN A 327 27.36 2.93 6.08
C ASN A 327 27.27 3.94 4.91
N ALA A 328 27.11 5.23 5.21
CA ALA A 328 27.08 6.32 4.23
C ALA A 328 28.38 6.41 3.42
N GLN A 329 29.54 6.21 4.06
CA GLN A 329 30.83 6.13 3.37
C GLN A 329 30.92 4.89 2.46
N GLU A 330 30.53 3.69 2.92
CA GLU A 330 30.48 2.47 2.09
C GLU A 330 29.51 2.65 0.89
N ASN A 331 28.42 3.39 1.09
CA ASN A 331 27.42 3.66 0.05
C ASN A 331 27.89 4.72 -0.97
N LEU A 332 28.62 5.76 -0.52
CA LEU A 332 29.29 6.71 -1.41
C LEU A 332 30.35 6.01 -2.28
N GLU A 333 31.12 5.08 -1.70
CA GLU A 333 32.10 4.28 -2.44
C GLU A 333 31.45 3.34 -3.47
N LYS A 334 30.31 2.69 -3.15
CA LYS A 334 29.51 1.93 -4.12
C LYS A 334 28.97 2.81 -5.24
N LEU A 335 28.42 3.99 -4.92
CA LEU A 335 27.90 4.92 -5.91
C LEU A 335 29.01 5.35 -6.88
N ASN A 336 30.20 5.66 -6.36
CA ASN A 336 31.38 5.96 -7.16
C ASN A 336 31.86 4.77 -8.01
N VAL A 337 31.55 3.50 -7.66
CA VAL A 337 31.79 2.33 -8.54
C VAL A 337 30.74 2.28 -9.66
N LEU A 338 29.46 2.34 -9.30
CA LEU A 338 28.35 2.28 -10.25
C LEU A 338 28.39 3.42 -11.29
N GLU A 339 28.81 4.63 -10.91
CA GLU A 339 29.00 5.74 -11.85
C GLU A 339 30.09 5.45 -12.88
N ARG A 340 31.21 4.83 -12.47
CA ARG A 340 32.29 4.40 -13.38
C ARG A 340 31.84 3.25 -14.30
N GLU A 341 31.02 2.34 -13.80
CA GLU A 341 30.42 1.26 -14.61
C GLU A 341 29.43 1.82 -15.63
N CYS A 342 28.55 2.73 -15.23
CA CYS A 342 27.65 3.46 -16.14
C CYS A 342 28.42 4.23 -17.22
N TYR A 343 29.52 4.92 -16.86
CA TYR A 343 30.39 5.59 -17.82
C TYR A 343 31.02 4.61 -18.81
N SER A 344 31.51 3.46 -18.34
CA SER A 344 32.08 2.38 -19.16
C SER A 344 31.05 1.80 -20.14
N ILE A 345 29.85 1.48 -19.67
CA ILE A 345 28.75 0.95 -20.49
C ILE A 345 28.32 1.98 -21.54
N ASN A 346 28.17 3.26 -21.17
CA ASN A 346 27.80 4.32 -22.08
C ASN A 346 28.89 4.57 -23.15
N LYS A 347 30.18 4.46 -22.79
CA LYS A 347 31.29 4.49 -23.74
C LYS A 347 31.21 3.34 -24.76
N GLN A 348 31.01 2.10 -24.31
CA GLN A 348 30.83 0.93 -25.20
C GLN A 348 29.58 1.05 -26.09
N MET A 349 28.51 1.67 -25.59
CA MET A 349 27.28 1.90 -26.35
C MET A 349 27.51 2.94 -27.46
N ASN A 350 28.22 4.03 -27.16
CA ASN A 350 28.62 5.03 -28.17
C ASN A 350 29.55 4.43 -29.23
N GLU A 351 30.51 3.59 -28.85
CA GLU A 351 31.39 2.87 -29.80
C GLU A 351 30.57 1.99 -30.77
N LYS A 352 29.57 1.25 -30.27
CA LYS A 352 28.62 0.48 -31.09
C LYS A 352 27.69 1.34 -31.95
N ILE A 353 27.35 2.55 -31.51
CA ILE A 353 26.56 3.51 -32.29
C ILE A 353 27.38 4.05 -33.48
N GLU A 354 28.66 4.40 -33.28
CA GLU A 354 29.53 4.85 -34.37
C GLU A 354 29.89 3.71 -35.35
N GLU A 355 30.02 2.48 -34.87
CA GLU A 355 30.14 1.30 -35.74
C GLU A 355 28.89 1.12 -36.63
N LYS A 356 27.69 1.21 -36.04
CA LYS A 356 26.43 1.15 -36.80
C LYS A 356 26.27 2.32 -37.78
N LYS A 357 26.69 3.54 -37.42
CA LYS A 357 26.69 4.69 -38.33
C LYS A 357 27.58 4.45 -39.56
N LYS A 358 28.78 3.87 -39.38
CA LYS A 358 29.66 3.50 -40.51
C LYS A 358 29.02 2.45 -41.43
N ILE A 359 28.33 1.45 -40.88
CA ILE A 359 27.60 0.45 -41.67
C ILE A 359 26.44 1.10 -42.44
N ILE A 360 25.68 2.00 -41.81
CA ILE A 360 24.61 2.76 -42.48
C ILE A 360 25.19 3.65 -43.60
N GLN A 361 26.37 4.25 -43.40
CA GLN A 361 27.06 4.99 -44.45
C GLN A 361 27.42 4.08 -45.63
N ASP A 362 28.15 2.97 -45.44
CA ASP A 362 28.50 2.02 -46.52
C ASP A 362 27.28 1.59 -47.33
N LEU A 363 26.19 1.19 -46.66
CA LEU A 363 24.94 0.81 -47.30
C LEU A 363 24.30 1.96 -48.10
N SER A 364 24.39 3.19 -47.60
CA SER A 364 23.88 4.39 -48.29
C SER A 364 24.72 4.73 -49.53
N GLU A 365 26.06 4.57 -49.45
CA GLU A 365 26.95 4.80 -50.59
C GLU A 365 26.75 3.73 -51.67
N ARG A 366 26.56 2.47 -51.28
CA ARG A 366 26.22 1.37 -52.19
C ARG A 366 24.85 1.53 -52.85
N LEU A 367 23.84 2.01 -52.10
CA LEU A 367 22.52 2.33 -52.65
C LEU A 367 22.64 3.40 -53.74
N ARG A 368 23.30 4.53 -53.43
CA ARG A 368 23.59 5.63 -54.36
C ARG A 368 24.35 5.18 -55.62
N CYS A 369 25.29 4.22 -55.49
CA CYS A 369 25.94 3.61 -56.64
C CYS A 369 24.94 2.83 -57.51
N SER A 370 24.07 2.01 -56.91
CA SER A 370 23.04 1.27 -57.67
C SER A 370 22.01 2.18 -58.34
N GLU A 371 21.63 3.30 -57.71
CA GLU A 371 20.75 4.33 -58.31
C GLU A 371 21.36 4.99 -59.55
N ASN A 372 22.68 5.23 -59.54
CA ASN A 372 23.39 5.73 -60.71
C ASN A 372 23.45 4.69 -61.83
N THR A 373 23.76 3.42 -61.53
CA THR A 373 23.75 2.35 -62.54
C THR A 373 22.36 2.11 -63.13
N CYS A 374 21.29 2.23 -62.32
CA CYS A 374 19.92 2.21 -62.83
C CYS A 374 19.62 3.38 -63.78
N ARG A 375 20.18 4.58 -63.53
CA ARG A 375 20.05 5.75 -64.41
C ARG A 375 20.80 5.55 -65.72
N GLU A 376 22.03 5.04 -65.66
CA GLU A 376 22.85 4.69 -66.84
C GLU A 376 22.12 3.69 -67.74
N LEU A 377 21.57 2.61 -67.17
CA LEU A 377 20.73 1.63 -67.90
C LEU A 377 19.43 2.23 -68.45
N GLN A 378 18.84 3.22 -67.77
CA GLN A 378 17.64 3.93 -68.25
C GLN A 378 17.96 4.86 -69.43
N GLU A 379 19.14 5.48 -69.44
CA GLU A 379 19.66 6.28 -70.56
C GLU A 379 20.02 5.39 -71.76
N GLU A 380 20.68 4.24 -71.55
CA GLU A 380 20.92 3.23 -72.58
C GLU A 380 19.60 2.70 -73.18
N LEU A 381 18.61 2.38 -72.36
CA LEU A 381 17.26 1.99 -72.81
C LEU A 381 16.60 3.11 -73.63
N GLY A 382 16.83 4.38 -73.26
CA GLY A 382 16.40 5.55 -74.04
C GLY A 382 17.08 5.63 -75.42
N MET A 383 18.38 5.32 -75.51
CA MET A 383 19.10 5.24 -76.78
C MET A 383 18.67 4.04 -77.62
N ALA A 384 18.43 2.88 -77.02
CA ALA A 384 17.91 1.70 -77.70
C ALA A 384 16.52 1.94 -78.31
N LYS A 385 15.62 2.61 -77.57
CA LYS A 385 14.30 3.04 -78.09
C LYS A 385 14.43 4.00 -79.28
N LYS A 386 15.38 4.95 -79.26
CA LYS A 386 15.66 5.83 -80.42
C LYS A 386 16.15 5.05 -81.64
N HIS A 387 17.04 4.07 -81.47
CA HIS A 387 17.48 3.19 -82.56
C HIS A 387 16.33 2.32 -83.10
N GLN A 388 15.43 1.84 -82.23
CA GLN A 388 14.23 1.10 -82.64
C GLN A 388 13.31 1.98 -83.51
N VAL A 389 13.06 3.23 -83.12
CA VAL A 389 12.25 4.18 -83.90
C VAL A 389 12.89 4.44 -85.27
N PHE A 390 14.19 4.71 -85.33
CA PHE A 390 14.93 4.90 -86.58
C PHE A 390 14.89 3.66 -87.49
N LEU A 391 14.96 2.46 -86.92
CA LEU A 391 14.83 1.20 -87.66
C LEU A 391 13.40 0.99 -88.20
N THR A 392 12.36 1.36 -87.44
CA THR A 392 10.97 1.31 -87.96
C THR A 392 10.71 2.37 -89.03
N GLU A 393 11.28 3.57 -88.91
CA GLU A 393 11.12 4.65 -89.87
C GLU A 393 11.86 4.36 -91.20
N THR A 394 13.05 3.75 -91.13
CA THR A 394 13.72 3.22 -92.33
C THR A 394 12.99 2.01 -92.93
N TYR A 395 12.39 1.13 -92.12
CA TYR A 395 11.53 0.06 -92.65
C TYR A 395 10.28 0.60 -93.35
N GLU A 396 9.60 1.62 -92.80
CA GLU A 396 8.46 2.25 -93.47
C GLU A 396 8.87 2.92 -94.78
N ASN A 397 9.98 3.64 -94.83
CA ASN A 397 10.44 4.25 -96.07
C ASN A 397 10.81 3.20 -97.13
N ASN A 398 11.49 2.11 -96.76
CA ASN A 398 11.75 0.98 -97.65
C ASN A 398 10.45 0.29 -98.14
N MET A 399 9.42 0.21 -97.30
CA MET A 399 8.11 -0.32 -97.68
C MET A 399 7.39 0.60 -98.68
N ARG A 400 7.45 1.93 -98.49
CA ARG A 400 6.87 2.91 -99.43
C ARG A 400 7.60 2.89 -100.78
N GLU A 401 8.91 2.68 -100.81
CA GLU A 401 9.66 2.45 -102.06
C GLU A 401 9.27 1.13 -102.74
N LEU A 402 9.00 0.06 -101.97
CA LEU A 402 8.46 -1.19 -102.49
C LEU A 402 7.04 -1.04 -103.06
N GLU A 403 6.17 -0.24 -102.44
CA GLU A 403 4.83 0.08 -102.94
C GLU A 403 4.89 0.89 -104.25
N LEU A 404 5.77 1.91 -104.31
CA LEU A 404 6.04 2.68 -105.53
C LEU A 404 6.63 1.83 -106.67
N LEU A 405 7.46 0.83 -106.34
CA LEU A 405 7.95 -0.16 -107.31
C LEU A 405 6.83 -1.09 -107.78
N LEU A 406 5.94 -1.55 -106.90
CA LEU A 406 4.85 -2.46 -107.25
C LEU A 406 3.83 -1.81 -108.21
N ASP A 407 3.46 -0.54 -108.00
CA ASP A 407 2.60 0.21 -108.93
C ASP A 407 3.24 0.41 -110.32
N SER A 408 4.59 0.41 -110.41
CA SER A 408 5.30 0.58 -111.69
C SER A 408 5.29 -0.67 -112.59
N PHE A 409 5.00 -1.86 -112.04
CA PHE A 409 5.13 -3.15 -112.76
C PHE A 409 3.83 -3.69 -113.35
N ALA A 410 2.76 -2.90 -113.39
CA ALA A 410 1.44 -3.33 -113.88
C ALA A 410 1.26 -3.35 -115.42
N MET A 411 2.34 -3.28 -116.22
CA MET A 411 2.24 -3.34 -117.70
C MET A 411 3.44 -3.99 -118.42
N SER A 412 3.13 -4.60 -119.56
CA SER A 412 4.05 -5.27 -120.51
C SER A 412 4.74 -6.56 -120.02
N GLY A 413 5.24 -7.35 -120.97
CA GLY A 413 5.95 -8.61 -120.71
C GLY A 413 6.68 -9.11 -121.95
N GLN A 414 6.85 -10.44 -122.06
CA GLN A 414 7.38 -11.20 -123.22
C GLN A 414 8.89 -11.53 -123.25
N ARG A 415 9.19 -12.77 -122.79
CA ARG A 415 10.25 -13.71 -123.24
C ARG A 415 11.72 -13.23 -123.36
N THR A 416 12.61 -13.84 -122.56
CA THR A 416 13.79 -14.68 -122.95
C THR A 416 14.58 -15.05 -121.67
N ALA A 417 15.58 -15.94 -121.62
CA ALA A 417 15.72 -17.31 -122.15
C ALA A 417 17.05 -17.93 -121.63
N GLY A 418 17.02 -19.15 -121.07
CA GLY A 418 18.22 -19.87 -120.56
C GLY A 418 18.68 -19.45 -119.14
N ILE A 419 19.54 -20.21 -118.42
CA ILE A 419 20.26 -21.47 -118.73
C ILE A 419 20.26 -22.41 -117.49
N HIS A 420 20.43 -23.73 -117.71
CA HIS A 420 20.65 -24.83 -116.74
C HIS A 420 21.64 -24.50 -115.59
N LYS A 421 21.62 -25.16 -114.41
CA LYS A 421 21.41 -26.60 -114.08
C LYS A 421 20.62 -26.73 -112.76
N ASP A 422 19.68 -27.67 -112.57
CA ASP A 422 19.74 -29.14 -112.66
C ASP A 422 20.59 -29.80 -111.55
N LYS A 423 19.93 -30.18 -110.41
CA LYS A 423 19.70 -31.59 -110.04
C LYS A 423 18.89 -31.83 -108.74
N ASP A 424 18.07 -32.89 -108.80
CA ASP A 424 17.64 -33.86 -107.77
C ASP A 424 16.95 -33.42 -106.44
N GLU A 425 15.63 -33.70 -106.34
CA GLU A 425 14.89 -34.03 -105.09
C GLU A 425 15.36 -35.43 -104.57
N PRO A 426 15.06 -35.91 -103.32
CA PRO A 426 13.86 -35.62 -102.54
C PRO A 426 13.97 -35.45 -101.00
N ARG A 427 12.85 -34.97 -100.45
CA ARG A 427 12.36 -34.93 -99.06
C ARG A 427 12.98 -35.91 -98.04
N SER A 428 13.50 -35.36 -96.92
CA SER A 428 13.65 -36.09 -95.64
C SER A 428 13.68 -35.21 -94.38
N PHE A 429 14.00 -33.91 -94.50
CA PHE A 429 14.43 -33.08 -93.36
C PHE A 429 13.33 -32.64 -92.37
N SER A 430 12.08 -32.44 -92.83
CA SER A 430 11.04 -31.78 -92.01
C SER A 430 10.59 -32.57 -90.77
N VAL A 431 10.66 -33.91 -90.82
CA VAL A 431 10.27 -34.77 -89.69
C VAL A 431 11.30 -34.72 -88.56
N LEU A 432 12.58 -34.67 -88.91
CA LEU A 432 13.68 -34.53 -87.94
C LEU A 432 13.63 -33.17 -87.24
N GLU A 433 13.41 -32.09 -87.98
CA GLU A 433 13.30 -30.75 -87.39
C GLU A 433 12.06 -30.63 -86.48
N THR A 434 10.94 -31.24 -86.86
CA THR A 434 9.72 -31.29 -86.02
C THR A 434 9.95 -32.08 -84.74
N LEU A 435 10.67 -33.22 -84.80
CA LEU A 435 11.05 -33.99 -83.61
C LEU A 435 12.03 -33.22 -82.72
N ARG A 436 13.00 -32.51 -83.30
CA ARG A 436 13.95 -31.65 -82.58
C ARG A 436 13.25 -30.53 -81.83
N CYS A 437 12.34 -29.81 -82.48
CA CYS A 437 11.56 -28.74 -81.85
C CYS A 437 10.60 -29.27 -80.77
N ASN A 438 10.03 -30.46 -80.94
CA ASN A 438 9.22 -31.09 -79.88
C ASN A 438 10.10 -31.52 -78.69
N LEU A 439 11.29 -32.08 -78.92
CA LEU A 439 12.23 -32.45 -77.86
C LEU A 439 12.70 -31.23 -77.07
N THR A 440 13.09 -30.13 -77.73
CA THR A 440 13.45 -28.89 -77.01
C THR A 440 12.25 -28.27 -76.29
N ALA A 441 11.03 -28.34 -76.84
CA ALA A 441 9.82 -27.88 -76.14
C ALA A 441 9.50 -28.74 -74.88
N TYR A 442 9.76 -30.06 -74.90
CA TYR A 442 9.63 -30.90 -73.71
C TYR A 442 10.78 -30.67 -72.72
N GLN A 443 12.01 -30.47 -73.20
CA GLN A 443 13.17 -30.20 -72.36
C GLN A 443 13.04 -28.85 -71.65
N ASN A 444 12.60 -27.80 -72.35
CA ASN A 444 12.31 -26.50 -71.75
C ASN A 444 11.19 -26.61 -70.70
N LYS A 445 10.10 -27.36 -70.96
CA LYS A 445 9.07 -27.60 -69.94
C LYS A 445 9.57 -28.38 -68.72
N LEU A 446 10.53 -29.28 -68.90
CA LEU A 446 11.19 -29.98 -67.79
C LEU A 446 12.05 -29.01 -66.98
N GLU A 447 12.76 -28.11 -67.65
CA GLU A 447 13.56 -27.04 -67.03
C GLU A 447 12.67 -26.03 -66.29
N ASP A 448 11.57 -25.58 -66.90
CA ASP A 448 10.58 -24.68 -66.28
C ASP A 448 9.97 -25.30 -65.02
N THR A 449 9.53 -26.57 -65.09
CA THR A 449 8.96 -27.27 -63.94
C THR A 449 10.01 -27.61 -62.87
N SER A 450 11.27 -27.84 -63.24
CA SER A 450 12.41 -27.95 -62.33
C SER A 450 12.66 -26.62 -61.60
N ASN A 451 12.62 -25.49 -62.32
CA ASN A 451 12.81 -24.16 -61.77
C ASN A 451 11.65 -23.73 -60.85
N GLU A 452 10.39 -24.02 -61.20
CA GLU A 452 9.26 -23.80 -60.30
C GLU A 452 9.30 -24.70 -59.05
N LEU A 453 9.72 -25.97 -59.19
CA LEU A 453 9.97 -26.84 -58.04
C LEU A 453 11.11 -26.30 -57.15
N GLY A 454 12.15 -25.71 -57.76
CA GLY A 454 13.21 -24.98 -57.07
C GLY A 454 12.68 -23.79 -56.29
N LYS A 455 11.91 -22.90 -56.92
CA LYS A 455 11.24 -21.76 -56.27
C LYS A 455 10.38 -22.22 -55.10
N MET A 456 9.48 -23.18 -55.32
CA MET A 456 8.63 -23.77 -54.27
C MET A 456 9.45 -24.32 -53.10
N LYS A 457 10.55 -25.04 -53.38
CA LYS A 457 11.46 -25.57 -52.35
C LYS A 457 12.14 -24.46 -51.55
N THR A 458 12.51 -23.32 -52.16
CA THR A 458 13.00 -22.15 -51.42
C THR A 458 11.93 -21.46 -50.59
N LEU A 459 10.68 -21.41 -51.06
CA LEU A 459 9.54 -20.87 -50.29
C LEU A 459 9.22 -21.74 -49.07
N CYS A 460 9.17 -23.07 -49.22
CA CYS A 460 9.05 -23.99 -48.10
C CYS A 460 10.20 -23.85 -47.08
N ALA A 461 11.43 -23.59 -47.55
CA ALA A 461 12.57 -23.35 -46.68
C ALA A 461 12.50 -21.99 -45.94
N LYS A 462 11.90 -20.95 -46.53
CA LYS A 462 11.59 -19.68 -45.85
C LYS A 462 10.50 -19.85 -44.81
N LEU A 463 9.35 -20.42 -45.20
CA LEU A 463 8.23 -20.72 -44.30
C LEU A 463 8.65 -21.57 -43.11
N LYS A 464 9.53 -22.57 -43.29
CA LYS A 464 10.06 -23.35 -42.16
C LYS A 464 10.90 -22.50 -41.20
N LYS A 465 11.72 -21.56 -41.69
CA LYS A 465 12.48 -20.65 -40.83
C LYS A 465 11.56 -19.68 -40.09
N GLU A 466 10.55 -19.13 -40.76
CA GLU A 466 9.54 -18.25 -40.16
C GLU A 466 8.69 -18.99 -39.11
N LEU A 467 8.43 -20.29 -39.30
CA LEU A 467 7.77 -21.15 -38.33
C LEU A 467 8.63 -21.41 -37.08
N GLU A 468 9.94 -21.68 -37.22
CA GLU A 468 10.81 -21.80 -36.04
C GLU A 468 11.00 -20.45 -35.32
N ILE A 469 11.17 -19.34 -36.05
CA ILE A 469 11.26 -17.98 -35.46
C ILE A 469 9.96 -17.61 -34.70
N SER A 470 8.78 -18.03 -35.19
CA SER A 470 7.52 -17.78 -34.49
C SER A 470 7.30 -18.71 -33.29
N LYS A 471 7.80 -19.95 -33.32
CA LYS A 471 7.88 -20.82 -32.13
C LYS A 471 8.83 -20.26 -31.08
N GLU A 472 10.03 -19.82 -31.46
CA GLU A 472 11.00 -19.22 -30.53
C GLU A 472 10.39 -18.00 -29.82
N LYS A 473 9.70 -17.13 -30.55
CA LYS A 473 8.94 -16.00 -29.98
C LYS A 473 7.80 -16.44 -29.06
N LEU A 474 7.08 -17.51 -29.39
CA LEU A 474 6.07 -18.09 -28.51
C LEU A 474 6.68 -18.65 -27.21
N CYS A 475 7.85 -19.27 -27.29
CA CYS A 475 8.60 -19.73 -26.12
C CYS A 475 9.07 -18.56 -25.25
N THR A 476 9.64 -17.50 -25.82
CA THR A 476 10.03 -16.31 -25.03
C THR A 476 8.81 -15.66 -24.39
N SER A 477 7.74 -15.38 -25.15
CA SER A 477 6.54 -14.77 -24.57
C SER A 477 5.81 -15.67 -23.55
N SER A 478 5.95 -17.00 -23.64
CA SER A 478 5.48 -17.91 -22.59
C SER A 478 6.36 -17.89 -21.34
N GLN A 479 7.65 -17.56 -21.46
CA GLN A 479 8.55 -17.36 -20.34
C GLN A 479 8.32 -15.98 -19.69
N ASP A 480 8.23 -14.92 -20.50
CA ASP A 480 7.91 -13.56 -20.07
C ASP A 480 6.59 -13.51 -19.29
N LEU A 481 5.55 -14.22 -19.77
CA LEU A 481 4.25 -14.32 -19.11
C LEU A 481 4.33 -15.06 -17.78
N LYS A 482 5.18 -16.09 -17.69
CA LYS A 482 5.39 -16.82 -16.43
C LYS A 482 6.17 -15.97 -15.42
N GLU A 483 7.21 -15.28 -15.84
CA GLU A 483 7.95 -14.33 -15.01
C GLU A 483 7.03 -13.20 -14.51
N ALA A 484 6.13 -12.69 -15.36
CA ALA A 484 5.10 -11.74 -14.94
C ALA A 484 4.09 -12.32 -13.93
N GLN A 485 3.75 -13.62 -14.03
CA GLN A 485 2.90 -14.30 -13.03
C GLN A 485 3.61 -14.50 -11.69
N ASP A 486 4.88 -14.92 -11.71
CA ASP A 486 5.68 -15.12 -10.50
C ASP A 486 5.93 -13.77 -9.79
N ASN A 487 6.29 -12.71 -10.55
CA ASN A 487 6.40 -11.34 -10.04
C ASN A 487 5.07 -10.81 -9.45
N LEU A 488 3.93 -11.10 -10.08
CA LEU A 488 2.60 -10.73 -9.54
C LEU A 488 2.28 -11.50 -8.25
N ALA A 489 2.71 -12.76 -8.14
CA ALA A 489 2.55 -13.54 -6.93
C ALA A 489 3.42 -13.01 -5.77
N ASP A 490 4.63 -12.52 -6.05
CA ASP A 490 5.50 -11.90 -5.06
C ASP A 490 5.01 -10.50 -4.63
N ALA A 491 4.62 -9.64 -5.58
CA ALA A 491 3.99 -8.36 -5.26
C ALA A 491 2.71 -8.52 -4.41
N ASN A 492 1.96 -9.60 -4.62
CA ASN A 492 0.79 -9.93 -3.78
C ASN A 492 1.20 -10.41 -2.36
N LYS A 493 2.34 -11.10 -2.18
CA LYS A 493 2.88 -11.40 -0.84
C LYS A 493 3.28 -10.12 -0.11
N GLU A 494 3.94 -9.19 -0.80
CA GLU A 494 4.29 -7.88 -0.25
C GLU A 494 3.06 -7.05 0.12
N LEU A 495 2.03 -7.02 -0.73
CA LEU A 495 0.75 -6.36 -0.44
C LEU A 495 0.11 -6.91 0.85
N ASN A 496 0.08 -8.23 1.04
CA ASN A 496 -0.45 -8.86 2.25
C ASN A 496 0.41 -8.57 3.49
N HIS A 497 1.74 -8.50 3.34
CA HIS A 497 2.64 -8.09 4.43
C HIS A 497 2.43 -6.61 4.83
N LEU A 498 2.29 -5.71 3.85
CA LEU A 498 1.95 -4.30 4.08
C LEU A 498 0.58 -4.14 4.74
N HIS A 499 -0.44 -4.90 4.30
CA HIS A 499 -1.75 -4.89 4.94
C HIS A 499 -1.69 -5.36 6.41
N THR A 500 -0.89 -6.39 6.70
CA THR A 500 -0.64 -6.85 8.07
C THR A 500 0.02 -5.74 8.92
N LYS A 501 1.10 -5.11 8.40
CA LYS A 501 1.74 -3.94 9.02
C LYS A 501 0.79 -2.76 9.24
N CYS A 502 -0.18 -2.54 8.35
CA CYS A 502 -1.21 -1.51 8.54
C CYS A 502 -2.12 -1.83 9.73
N VAL A 503 -2.60 -3.06 9.86
CA VAL A 503 -3.41 -3.50 11.02
C VAL A 503 -2.62 -3.38 12.32
N GLU A 504 -1.34 -3.80 12.32
CA GLU A 504 -0.44 -3.62 13.47
C GLU A 504 -0.31 -2.12 13.85
N ARG A 505 -0.05 -1.24 12.88
CA ARG A 505 0.02 0.22 13.10
C ARG A 505 -1.31 0.80 13.59
N GLU A 506 -2.46 0.29 13.13
CA GLU A 506 -3.78 0.71 13.65
C GLU A 506 -3.99 0.29 15.12
N THR A 507 -3.56 -0.91 15.53
CA THR A 507 -3.61 -1.31 16.95
C THR A 507 -2.70 -0.46 17.84
N LEU A 508 -1.50 -0.10 17.35
CA LEU A 508 -0.60 0.82 18.04
C LEU A 508 -1.20 2.23 18.17
N ILE A 509 -1.83 2.75 17.12
CA ILE A 509 -2.56 4.03 17.15
C ILE A 509 -3.74 3.97 18.12
N GLY A 510 -4.43 2.84 18.24
CA GLY A 510 -5.47 2.61 19.25
C GLY A 510 -4.93 2.70 20.68
N THR A 511 -3.77 2.10 20.93
CA THR A 511 -3.07 2.13 22.23
C THR A 511 -2.61 3.54 22.58
N LEU A 512 -1.90 4.21 21.67
CA LEU A 512 -1.41 5.59 21.85
C LEU A 512 -2.53 6.61 22.07
N LYS A 513 -3.71 6.42 21.45
CA LYS A 513 -4.91 7.24 21.73
C LYS A 513 -5.43 7.03 23.16
N MET A 514 -5.40 5.80 23.66
CA MET A 514 -5.82 5.48 25.03
C MET A 514 -4.83 6.07 26.05
N GLU A 515 -3.53 5.96 25.79
CA GLU A 515 -2.48 6.59 26.60
C GLU A 515 -2.61 8.10 26.62
N LEU A 516 -2.80 8.75 25.47
CA LEU A 516 -3.04 10.19 25.38
C LEU A 516 -4.29 10.62 26.18
N GLN A 517 -5.37 9.85 26.11
CA GLN A 517 -6.59 10.11 26.88
C GLN A 517 -6.38 9.93 28.40
N ASN A 518 -5.56 8.96 28.81
CA ASN A 518 -5.16 8.75 30.21
C ASN A 518 -4.28 9.91 30.71
N VAL A 519 -3.28 10.34 29.92
CA VAL A 519 -2.43 11.50 30.23
C VAL A 519 -3.26 12.78 30.34
N GLN A 520 -4.22 12.99 29.45
CA GLN A 520 -5.14 14.13 29.52
C GLN A 520 -5.99 14.10 30.81
N GLN A 521 -6.50 12.94 31.23
CA GLN A 521 -7.21 12.80 32.51
C GLN A 521 -6.30 13.02 33.72
N CYS A 522 -5.03 12.61 33.67
CA CYS A 522 -4.07 12.90 34.74
C CYS A 522 -3.72 14.39 34.80
N TRP A 523 -3.56 15.07 33.66
CA TRP A 523 -3.30 16.51 33.60
C TRP A 523 -4.47 17.33 34.17
N GLU A 524 -5.72 17.01 33.82
CA GLU A 524 -6.88 17.72 34.40
C GLU A 524 -7.01 17.47 35.91
N LYS A 525 -6.62 16.30 36.43
CA LYS A 525 -6.53 16.03 37.89
C LYS A 525 -5.42 16.85 38.56
N GLU A 526 -4.26 16.98 37.93
CA GLU A 526 -3.13 17.77 38.45
C GLU A 526 -3.44 19.27 38.46
N LYS A 527 -4.14 19.74 37.44
CA LYS A 527 -4.62 21.12 37.32
C LYS A 527 -5.64 21.49 38.40
N VAL A 528 -6.53 20.57 38.78
CA VAL A 528 -7.40 20.74 39.96
C VAL A 528 -6.56 20.86 41.23
N ARG A 529 -5.61 19.94 41.47
CA ARG A 529 -4.70 20.01 42.63
C ARG A 529 -3.87 21.31 42.66
N ALA A 530 -3.40 21.79 41.52
CA ALA A 530 -2.69 23.06 41.42
C ALA A 530 -3.58 24.23 41.91
N THR A 531 -4.85 24.26 41.51
CA THR A 531 -5.80 25.28 42.03
C THR A 531 -6.13 25.07 43.52
N GLU A 532 -6.13 23.84 44.03
CA GLU A 532 -6.32 23.56 45.46
C GLU A 532 -5.13 24.12 46.27
N PHE A 533 -3.88 23.84 45.86
CA PHE A 533 -2.68 24.39 46.49
C PHE A 533 -2.59 25.92 46.36
N GLU A 534 -2.98 26.51 45.23
CA GLU A 534 -3.00 27.97 45.05
C GLU A 534 -3.99 28.65 46.02
N ASN A 535 -5.15 28.01 46.28
CA ASN A 535 -6.09 28.45 47.31
C ASN A 535 -5.54 28.27 48.75
N GLU A 536 -4.71 27.25 49.01
CA GLU A 536 -4.05 27.08 50.32
C GLU A 536 -2.94 28.13 50.55
N ILE A 537 -2.13 28.41 49.53
CA ILE A 537 -1.10 29.47 49.57
C ILE A 537 -1.74 30.84 49.82
N GLN A 538 -2.89 31.14 49.23
CA GLN A 538 -3.63 32.38 49.49
C GLN A 538 -4.10 32.47 50.97
N LYS A 539 -4.64 31.39 51.55
CA LYS A 539 -5.02 31.36 52.98
C LYS A 539 -3.81 31.57 53.91
N LEU A 540 -2.69 30.89 53.63
CA LEU A 540 -1.43 31.05 54.37
C LEU A 540 -0.88 32.48 54.28
N THR A 541 -1.01 33.12 53.11
CA THR A 541 -0.60 34.51 52.88
C THR A 541 -1.46 35.49 53.69
N MET A 542 -2.78 35.26 53.77
CA MET A 542 -3.67 36.06 54.61
C MET A 542 -3.34 35.93 56.11
N ALA A 543 -3.19 34.70 56.62
CA ALA A 543 -2.85 34.48 58.03
C ALA A 543 -1.49 35.10 58.43
N TYR A 544 -0.51 35.09 57.53
CA TYR A 544 0.77 35.78 57.74
C TYR A 544 0.62 37.31 57.78
N GLN A 545 -0.28 37.87 56.97
CA GLN A 545 -0.56 39.31 56.96
C GLN A 545 -1.25 39.76 58.27
N GLU A 546 -2.16 38.94 58.82
CA GLU A 546 -2.82 39.20 60.11
C GLU A 546 -1.82 39.17 61.29
N ASP A 547 -0.97 38.14 61.36
CA ASP A 547 0.12 38.01 62.35
C ASP A 547 1.13 39.19 62.32
N MET A 548 1.43 39.71 61.12
CA MET A 548 2.26 40.91 60.94
C MET A 548 1.60 42.17 61.53
N GLU A 549 0.28 42.33 61.40
CA GLU A 549 -0.46 43.48 61.91
C GLU A 549 -0.67 43.42 63.44
N GLU A 550 -0.87 42.23 64.02
CA GLU A 550 -0.85 42.03 65.48
C GLU A 550 0.53 42.38 66.09
N LYS A 551 1.62 41.94 65.46
CA LYS A 551 2.98 42.26 65.92
C LYS A 551 3.30 43.74 65.82
N LEU A 552 2.83 44.42 64.77
CA LEU A 552 3.03 45.86 64.59
C LEU A 552 2.26 46.68 65.64
N THR A 553 1.02 46.31 65.93
CA THR A 553 0.19 46.98 66.95
C THR A 553 0.71 46.75 68.38
N PHE A 554 1.20 45.55 68.69
CA PHE A 554 1.90 45.27 69.96
C PHE A 554 3.14 46.16 70.15
N LEU A 555 4.00 46.27 69.13
CA LEU A 555 5.21 47.12 69.21
C LEU A 555 4.86 48.59 69.45
N HIS A 556 3.77 49.07 68.85
CA HIS A 556 3.29 50.45 69.02
C HIS A 556 2.85 50.74 70.47
N GLY A 557 2.15 49.80 71.12
CA GLY A 557 1.76 49.92 72.53
C GLY A 557 2.96 49.92 73.50
N LEU A 558 4.00 49.14 73.19
CA LEU A 558 5.24 49.08 73.95
C LEU A 558 6.04 50.40 73.85
N TYR A 559 6.09 50.99 72.65
CA TYR A 559 6.72 52.29 72.41
C TYR A 559 6.05 53.42 73.23
N GLN A 560 4.71 53.41 73.33
CA GLN A 560 3.97 54.42 74.12
C GLN A 560 4.29 54.35 75.63
N HIS A 561 4.53 53.15 76.18
CA HIS A 561 4.88 53.00 77.61
C HIS A 561 6.27 53.54 77.96
N LEU A 562 7.25 53.41 77.07
CA LEU A 562 8.64 53.80 77.36
C LEU A 562 8.85 55.32 77.52
N VAL A 563 7.89 56.12 77.04
CA VAL A 563 7.96 57.60 77.02
C VAL A 563 7.59 58.24 78.38
N ALA A 564 7.19 57.45 79.39
CA ALA A 564 6.55 57.94 80.63
C ALA A 564 7.32 57.69 81.97
N GLY A 565 8.66 57.70 81.97
CA GLY A 565 9.52 57.23 83.10
C GLY A 565 9.83 58.19 84.29
N CYS A 566 10.77 57.79 85.19
CA CYS A 566 11.21 58.53 86.42
C CYS A 566 12.62 58.10 86.94
N VAL A 567 13.27 58.89 87.84
CA VAL A 567 14.62 58.66 88.43
C VAL A 567 14.77 59.25 89.86
N LEU A 568 15.59 58.69 90.78
CA LEU A 568 15.77 59.16 92.19
C LEU A 568 17.07 58.63 92.88
N ILE A 569 17.83 59.47 93.64
CA ILE A 569 18.83 59.13 94.71
C ILE A 569 19.10 60.38 95.63
N LYS A 570 19.73 60.26 96.83
CA LYS A 570 19.98 61.37 97.83
C LYS A 570 21.30 61.26 98.67
N GLN A 571 21.64 62.26 99.50
CA GLN A 571 22.95 62.51 100.17
C GLN A 571 22.87 63.23 101.58
N PRO A 572 23.89 63.15 102.51
CA PRO A 572 23.92 63.87 103.83
C PRO A 572 25.29 64.49 104.34
N GLU A 573 25.31 65.10 105.55
CA GLU A 573 26.42 65.84 106.28
C GLU A 573 26.46 65.51 107.82
N GLY A 574 27.27 66.03 108.80
CA GLY A 574 28.33 67.09 108.94
C GLY A 574 28.74 67.36 110.44
N ILE A 575 29.41 68.52 110.77
CA ILE A 575 29.60 69.22 112.11
C ILE A 575 30.85 68.91 113.03
N LEU A 576 31.52 69.96 113.61
CA LEU A 576 32.30 70.00 114.91
C LEU A 576 32.83 71.44 115.28
N ASP A 577 33.18 71.75 116.57
CA ASP A 577 33.81 73.04 117.03
C ASP A 577 34.54 72.99 118.43
N ARG A 578 35.47 73.94 118.68
CA ARG A 578 36.21 74.38 119.91
C ARG A 578 37.40 73.59 120.51
N PHE A 579 38.59 74.23 120.49
CA PHE A 579 39.83 73.92 121.27
C PHE A 579 40.59 75.22 121.66
N SER A 580 41.54 75.19 122.61
CA SER A 580 42.30 76.38 123.07
C SER A 580 43.62 76.60 122.32
N TRP A 581 44.15 77.83 122.20
CA TRP A 581 45.21 78.17 121.22
C TRP A 581 46.47 77.29 121.25
N SER A 582 46.98 76.88 122.41
CA SER A 582 48.15 75.97 122.46
C SER A 582 47.82 74.53 122.04
N GLU A 583 46.62 74.05 122.37
CA GLU A 583 46.09 72.79 121.85
C GLU A 583 45.81 72.93 120.35
N LEU A 584 45.32 74.08 119.91
CA LEU A 584 45.01 74.41 118.51
C LEU A 584 46.30 74.50 117.69
N CYS A 585 47.42 74.99 118.24
CA CYS A 585 48.74 74.92 117.61
C CYS A 585 49.31 73.49 117.60
N ALA A 586 49.16 72.71 118.67
CA ALA A 586 49.58 71.31 118.69
C ALA A 586 48.77 70.46 117.70
N VAL A 587 47.44 70.58 117.72
CA VAL A 587 46.50 69.95 116.79
C VAL A 587 46.67 70.51 115.37
N LEU A 588 47.06 71.77 115.16
CA LEU A 588 47.45 72.26 113.82
C LEU A 588 48.76 71.64 113.36
N GLN A 589 49.76 71.46 114.23
CA GLN A 589 51.02 70.81 113.88
C GLN A 589 50.79 69.32 113.58
N GLU A 590 50.09 68.60 114.45
CA GLU A 590 49.70 67.20 114.24
C GLU A 590 48.78 67.04 113.02
N ASN A 591 47.83 67.94 112.77
CA ASN A 591 47.02 67.92 111.54
C ASN A 591 47.86 68.28 110.32
N VAL A 592 48.84 69.18 110.39
CA VAL A 592 49.72 69.51 109.26
C VAL A 592 50.63 68.33 108.95
N ASP A 593 51.22 67.69 109.96
CA ASP A 593 52.07 66.51 109.77
C ASP A 593 51.25 65.29 109.32
N ALA A 594 50.03 65.11 109.83
CA ALA A 594 49.07 64.11 109.34
C ALA A 594 48.61 64.41 107.90
N LEU A 595 48.33 65.68 107.56
CA LEU A 595 47.99 66.10 106.20
C LEU A 595 49.18 65.94 105.25
N ILE A 596 50.42 66.16 105.69
CA ILE A 596 51.63 65.88 104.90
C ILE A 596 51.78 64.36 104.66
N LEU A 597 51.48 63.55 105.67
CA LEU A 597 51.57 62.08 105.58
C LEU A 597 50.42 61.47 104.75
N ASP A 598 49.20 62.01 104.84
CA ASP A 598 48.09 61.64 103.96
C ASP A 598 48.24 62.22 102.55
N LEU A 599 48.88 63.39 102.38
CA LEU A 599 49.25 63.94 101.07
C LEU A 599 50.33 63.10 100.40
N SER A 600 51.35 62.64 101.12
CA SER A 600 52.38 61.75 100.55
C SER A 600 51.78 60.39 100.19
N ARG A 601 50.97 59.79 101.08
CA ARG A 601 50.17 58.58 100.82
C ARG A 601 49.18 58.76 99.66
N ALA A 602 48.59 59.94 99.49
CA ALA A 602 47.75 60.26 98.33
C ALA A 602 48.59 60.38 97.06
N ASN A 603 49.78 60.97 97.11
CA ASN A 603 50.70 61.09 95.98
C ASN A 603 51.26 59.73 95.54
N GLU A 604 51.51 58.81 96.48
CA GLU A 604 51.82 57.39 96.20
C GLU A 604 50.65 56.69 95.49
N LYS A 605 49.41 56.87 95.99
CA LYS A 605 48.20 56.34 95.35
C LYS A 605 47.98 56.93 93.96
N ILE A 606 48.23 58.23 93.75
CA ILE A 606 48.18 58.89 92.45
C ILE A 606 49.24 58.29 91.53
N SER A 607 50.50 58.17 91.97
CA SER A 607 51.59 57.56 91.19
C SER A 607 51.26 56.12 90.75
N HIS A 608 50.67 55.32 91.64
CA HIS A 608 50.19 53.98 91.32
C HIS A 608 48.99 53.99 90.35
N LEU A 609 48.04 54.91 90.52
CA LEU A 609 46.90 55.06 89.61
C LEU A 609 47.33 55.56 88.23
N GLU A 610 48.31 56.46 88.14
CA GLU A 610 48.92 56.89 86.88
C GLU A 610 49.61 55.72 86.17
N TYR A 611 50.37 54.89 86.90
CA TYR A 611 50.97 53.67 86.35
C TYR A 611 49.91 52.68 85.84
N VAL A 612 48.83 52.45 86.60
CA VAL A 612 47.72 51.56 86.20
C VAL A 612 46.91 52.14 85.03
N CYS A 613 46.68 53.44 84.99
CA CYS A 613 46.02 54.11 83.87
C CYS A 613 46.90 54.10 82.61
N LYS A 614 48.22 54.20 82.76
CA LYS A 614 49.17 54.12 81.64
C LYS A 614 49.26 52.70 81.08
N SER A 615 49.42 51.68 81.92
CA SER A 615 49.41 50.28 81.46
C SER A 615 48.07 49.89 80.83
N LYS A 616 46.93 50.35 81.36
CA LYS A 616 45.62 50.24 80.69
C LYS A 616 45.57 50.98 79.36
N SER A 617 46.07 52.21 79.29
CA SER A 617 46.14 52.98 78.03
C SER A 617 46.98 52.26 76.97
N ASP A 618 48.10 51.66 77.36
CA ASP A 618 48.99 50.94 76.45
C ASP A 618 48.37 49.62 75.98
N THR A 619 47.80 48.80 76.88
CA THR A 619 47.03 47.59 76.48
C THR A 619 45.81 47.91 75.60
N ILE A 620 45.17 49.07 75.76
CA ILE A 620 44.09 49.54 74.86
C ILE A 620 44.64 49.88 73.47
N LYS A 621 45.83 50.49 73.36
CA LYS A 621 46.48 50.73 72.06
C LYS A 621 46.85 49.42 71.37
N ASP A 622 47.40 48.46 72.12
CA ASP A 622 47.77 47.14 71.59
C ASP A 622 46.53 46.38 71.09
N LEU A 623 45.42 46.42 71.83
CA LEU A 623 44.14 45.87 71.39
C LEU A 623 43.58 46.59 70.15
N GLN A 624 43.61 47.92 70.12
CA GLN A 624 43.17 48.71 68.96
C GLN A 624 44.02 48.42 67.72
N GLN A 625 45.35 48.28 67.87
CA GLN A 625 46.25 47.95 66.78
C GLN A 625 46.02 46.50 66.29
N SER A 626 45.92 45.54 67.22
CA SER A 626 45.58 44.14 66.88
C SER A 626 44.21 44.02 66.18
N GLN A 627 43.23 44.82 66.58
CA GLN A 627 41.91 44.87 65.93
C GLN A 627 42.02 45.46 64.51
N LYS A 628 42.80 46.52 64.35
CA LYS A 628 43.06 47.17 63.05
C LYS A 628 43.81 46.24 62.08
N ASP A 629 44.74 45.44 62.59
CA ASP A 629 45.49 44.44 61.82
C ASP A 629 44.68 43.16 61.54
N ALA A 630 43.66 42.85 62.35
CA ALA A 630 42.66 41.85 62.00
C ALA A 630 41.73 42.35 60.88
N PHE A 631 41.26 43.60 60.95
CA PHE A 631 40.45 44.21 59.90
C PHE A 631 41.19 44.37 58.58
N SER A 632 42.48 44.75 58.58
CA SER A 632 43.27 44.86 57.34
C SER A 632 43.39 43.52 56.62
N LYS A 633 43.68 42.43 57.36
CA LYS A 633 43.68 41.05 56.83
C LYS A 633 42.32 40.62 56.30
N MET A 634 41.23 40.93 57.02
CA MET A 634 39.86 40.64 56.57
C MET A 634 39.52 41.38 55.26
N VAL A 635 39.96 42.64 55.11
CA VAL A 635 39.78 43.44 53.90
C VAL A 635 40.59 42.89 52.73
N GLU A 636 41.82 42.38 52.95
CA GLU A 636 42.56 41.69 51.89
C GLU A 636 41.91 40.36 51.50
N GLN A 637 41.44 39.56 52.46
CA GLN A 637 40.71 38.33 52.18
C GLN A 637 39.46 38.60 51.34
N MET A 638 38.64 39.59 51.72
CA MET A 638 37.50 40.09 50.92
C MET A 638 37.91 40.44 49.49
N LYS A 639 38.98 41.23 49.29
CA LYS A 639 39.47 41.59 47.95
C LYS A 639 39.94 40.39 47.13
N THR A 640 40.61 39.41 47.75
CA THR A 640 41.03 38.20 47.03
C THR A 640 39.82 37.36 46.60
N GLN A 641 38.82 37.21 47.47
CA GLN A 641 37.56 36.52 47.21
C GLN A 641 36.73 37.22 46.11
N GLU A 642 36.58 38.55 46.19
CA GLU A 642 35.94 39.36 45.15
C GLU A 642 36.66 39.20 43.80
N SER A 643 37.99 39.24 43.78
CA SER A 643 38.78 39.05 42.55
C SER A 643 38.62 37.64 41.96
N CYS A 644 38.36 36.63 42.80
CA CYS A 644 38.09 35.26 42.37
C CYS A 644 36.70 35.17 41.71
N TRP A 645 35.68 35.72 42.37
CA TRP A 645 34.32 35.79 41.83
C TRP A 645 34.24 36.62 40.55
N GLN A 646 34.99 37.73 40.43
CA GLN A 646 35.05 38.53 39.20
C GLN A 646 35.74 37.79 38.04
N LYS A 647 36.74 36.94 38.32
CA LYS A 647 37.33 36.04 37.30
C LYS A 647 36.34 34.97 36.86
N GLN A 648 35.66 34.31 37.82
CA GLN A 648 34.66 33.28 37.55
C GLN A 648 33.46 33.85 36.76
N LYS A 649 32.99 35.05 37.13
CA LYS A 649 31.96 35.79 36.39
C LYS A 649 32.38 36.05 34.95
N LYS A 650 33.57 36.62 34.72
CA LYS A 650 34.08 36.89 33.35
C LYS A 650 34.22 35.61 32.52
N TYR A 651 34.65 34.51 33.12
CA TYR A 651 34.73 33.21 32.44
C TYR A 651 33.34 32.71 32.01
N LEU A 652 32.33 32.80 32.91
CA LEU A 652 30.95 32.44 32.58
C LEU A 652 30.35 33.36 31.51
N GLU A 653 30.56 34.68 31.61
CA GLU A 653 30.11 35.66 30.61
C GLU A 653 30.73 35.36 29.23
N GLN A 654 32.02 35.03 29.15
CA GLN A 654 32.67 34.60 27.91
C GLN A 654 32.15 33.27 27.38
N HIS A 655 31.95 32.27 28.24
CA HIS A 655 31.40 30.97 27.86
C HIS A 655 29.99 31.09 27.27
N TYR A 656 29.08 31.81 27.95
CA TYR A 656 27.73 32.05 27.45
C TYR A 656 27.71 32.92 26.19
N SER A 657 28.64 33.88 26.04
CA SER A 657 28.78 34.67 24.80
C SER A 657 29.21 33.79 23.62
N SER A 658 30.13 32.86 23.83
CA SER A 658 30.55 31.89 22.79
C SER A 658 29.40 30.96 22.40
N LEU A 659 28.68 30.41 23.38
CA LEU A 659 27.55 29.52 23.16
C LEU A 659 26.39 30.24 22.44
N LEU A 660 26.12 31.51 22.77
CA LEU A 660 25.16 32.35 22.03
C LEU A 660 25.60 32.58 20.58
N GLY A 661 26.90 32.80 20.34
CA GLY A 661 27.46 32.91 18.99
C GLY A 661 27.27 31.63 18.17
N GLU A 662 27.55 30.47 18.74
CA GLU A 662 27.31 29.17 18.10
C GLU A 662 25.83 28.91 17.81
N VAL A 663 24.95 29.19 18.76
CA VAL A 663 23.49 29.03 18.57
C VAL A 663 22.98 29.97 17.49
N HIS A 664 23.49 31.21 17.41
CA HIS A 664 23.12 32.16 16.37
C HIS A 664 23.61 31.72 14.99
N ALA A 665 24.86 31.22 14.88
CA ALA A 665 25.40 30.68 13.63
C ALA A 665 24.57 29.49 13.12
N ARG A 666 24.27 28.51 13.99
CA ARG A 666 23.42 27.35 13.62
C ARG A 666 22.00 27.79 13.23
N ALA A 667 21.43 28.78 13.91
CA ALA A 667 20.13 29.33 13.55
C ALA A 667 20.13 30.00 12.16
N GLN A 668 21.22 30.67 11.79
CA GLN A 668 21.40 31.27 10.46
C GLN A 668 21.57 30.19 9.38
N GLU A 669 22.36 29.13 9.62
CA GLU A 669 22.47 27.97 8.72
C GLU A 669 21.11 27.28 8.49
N PHE A 670 20.30 27.12 9.55
CA PHE A 670 18.94 26.61 9.43
C PHE A 670 18.02 27.55 8.63
N GLN A 671 18.16 28.87 8.77
CA GLN A 671 17.38 29.83 7.98
C GLN A 671 17.76 29.78 6.49
N GLU A 672 19.05 29.81 6.14
CA GLU A 672 19.50 29.66 4.74
C GLU A 672 19.04 28.32 4.14
N THR A 673 19.07 27.25 4.93
CA THR A 673 18.55 25.93 4.53
C THR A 673 17.03 25.94 4.32
N ALA A 674 16.28 26.65 5.17
CA ALA A 674 14.84 26.79 5.05
C ALA A 674 14.44 27.63 3.83
N GLU A 675 15.13 28.74 3.55
CA GLU A 675 14.92 29.56 2.35
C GLU A 675 15.25 28.77 1.07
N LYS A 676 16.39 28.06 1.05
CA LYS A 676 16.76 27.16 -0.06
C LYS A 676 15.78 26.00 -0.25
N ASN A 677 15.10 25.54 0.80
CA ASN A 677 14.05 24.53 0.69
C ASN A 677 12.71 25.13 0.22
N LYS A 678 12.37 26.36 0.63
CA LYS A 678 11.22 27.12 0.15
C LYS A 678 11.28 27.36 -1.36
N ASP A 679 12.46 27.68 -1.89
CA ASP A 679 12.67 27.81 -3.35
C ASP A 679 12.52 26.48 -4.10
N LYS A 680 12.95 25.35 -3.51
CA LYS A 680 12.66 24.01 -4.06
C LYS A 680 11.15 23.74 -4.09
N VAL A 681 10.42 24.13 -3.04
CA VAL A 681 8.95 23.98 -2.99
C VAL A 681 8.29 24.79 -4.10
N TYR A 682 8.62 26.07 -4.27
CA TYR A 682 8.09 26.88 -5.38
C TYR A 682 8.47 26.30 -6.76
N ALA A 683 9.67 25.73 -6.92
CA ALA A 683 10.09 25.06 -8.14
C ALA A 683 9.34 23.73 -8.40
N LEU A 684 8.92 23.03 -7.34
CA LEU A 684 8.06 21.85 -7.43
C LEU A 684 6.60 22.23 -7.71
N GLU A 685 6.04 23.22 -7.02
CA GLU A 685 4.67 23.71 -7.25
C GLU A 685 4.44 24.08 -8.72
N ARG A 686 5.36 24.85 -9.34
CA ARG A 686 5.31 25.16 -10.78
C ARG A 686 5.39 23.92 -11.69
N ARG A 687 6.05 22.85 -11.26
CA ARG A 687 6.06 21.56 -11.99
C ARG A 687 4.73 20.82 -11.80
N TRP A 688 4.14 20.83 -10.61
CA TRP A 688 2.81 20.27 -10.35
C TRP A 688 1.72 21.01 -11.14
N GLU A 689 1.77 22.34 -11.22
CA GLU A 689 0.88 23.14 -12.08
C GLU A 689 1.02 22.76 -13.56
N LYS A 690 2.26 22.69 -14.06
CA LYS A 690 2.54 22.28 -15.45
C LYS A 690 2.04 20.85 -15.76
N LEU A 691 2.30 19.90 -14.87
CA LEU A 691 1.80 18.53 -14.97
C LEU A 691 0.27 18.46 -14.86
N GLY A 692 -0.35 19.35 -14.08
CA GLY A 692 -1.81 19.50 -14.02
C GLY A 692 -2.40 19.95 -15.36
N LEU A 693 -1.80 20.95 -16.00
CA LEU A 693 -2.19 21.41 -17.34
C LEU A 693 -1.97 20.33 -18.42
N GLU A 694 -0.87 19.58 -18.34
CA GLU A 694 -0.59 18.44 -19.23
C GLU A 694 -1.57 17.27 -19.01
N ASN A 695 -1.97 17.00 -17.77
CA ASN A 695 -2.99 16.00 -17.44
C ASN A 695 -4.37 16.39 -17.99
N ILE A 696 -4.72 17.69 -17.92
CA ILE A 696 -5.95 18.23 -18.51
C ILE A 696 -5.91 18.14 -20.04
N SER A 697 -4.79 18.48 -20.70
CA SER A 697 -4.69 18.38 -22.16
C SER A 697 -4.75 16.92 -22.65
N VAL A 698 -4.08 15.99 -21.97
CA VAL A 698 -4.15 14.54 -22.26
C VAL A 698 -5.55 13.96 -22.04
N LYS A 699 -6.28 14.41 -21.01
CA LYS A 699 -7.70 14.02 -20.82
C LYS A 699 -8.58 14.52 -21.96
N ASN A 700 -8.37 15.75 -22.40
CA ASN A 700 -9.14 16.33 -23.51
C ASN A 700 -8.85 15.62 -24.84
N THR A 701 -7.60 15.26 -25.13
CA THR A 701 -7.27 14.47 -26.34
C THR A 701 -7.82 13.04 -26.25
N LEU A 702 -7.78 12.38 -25.08
CA LEU A 702 -8.36 11.06 -24.89
C LEU A 702 -9.89 11.05 -25.11
N LEU A 703 -10.61 12.04 -24.56
CA LEU A 703 -12.05 12.20 -24.78
C LEU A 703 -12.39 12.46 -26.25
N GLN A 704 -11.56 13.25 -26.95
CA GLN A 704 -11.71 13.49 -28.38
C GLN A 704 -11.50 12.20 -29.19
N VAL A 705 -10.41 11.46 -28.97
CA VAL A 705 -10.14 10.17 -29.65
C VAL A 705 -11.23 9.14 -29.36
N GLN A 706 -11.79 9.11 -28.15
CA GLN A 706 -12.93 8.25 -27.81
C GLN A 706 -14.20 8.63 -28.60
N LYS A 707 -14.45 9.93 -28.82
CA LYS A 707 -15.56 10.42 -29.67
C LYS A 707 -15.34 10.10 -31.15
N GLU A 708 -14.11 10.20 -31.63
CA GLU A 708 -13.73 9.85 -33.00
C GLU A 708 -13.91 8.35 -33.25
N HIS A 709 -13.38 7.49 -32.36
CA HIS A 709 -13.50 6.03 -32.47
C HIS A 709 -14.96 5.55 -32.37
N SER A 710 -15.78 6.14 -31.49
CA SER A 710 -17.20 5.77 -31.40
C SER A 710 -17.97 6.16 -32.68
N SER A 711 -17.73 7.37 -33.20
CA SER A 711 -18.32 7.83 -34.47
C SER A 711 -17.92 6.93 -35.66
N LEU A 712 -16.63 6.56 -35.74
CA LEU A 712 -16.12 5.64 -36.77
C LEU A 712 -16.76 4.24 -36.64
N LEU A 713 -16.85 3.69 -35.43
CA LEU A 713 -17.44 2.37 -35.19
C LEU A 713 -18.92 2.32 -35.60
N VAL A 714 -19.68 3.38 -35.29
CA VAL A 714 -21.10 3.49 -35.67
C VAL A 714 -21.24 3.66 -37.19
N ALA A 715 -20.36 4.43 -37.86
CA ALA A 715 -20.34 4.49 -39.32
C ALA A 715 -20.04 3.13 -39.96
N CYS A 716 -19.06 2.37 -39.43
CA CYS A 716 -18.78 1.01 -39.86
C CYS A 716 -19.99 0.07 -39.66
N ALA A 717 -20.73 0.21 -38.55
CA ALA A 717 -21.94 -0.58 -38.30
C ALA A 717 -23.08 -0.26 -39.30
N LEU A 718 -23.29 1.02 -39.62
CA LEU A 718 -24.26 1.44 -40.63
C LEU A 718 -23.89 0.92 -42.04
N LEU A 719 -22.61 1.01 -42.42
CA LEU A 719 -22.09 0.49 -43.70
C LEU A 719 -22.17 -1.05 -43.76
N ALA A 720 -21.88 -1.76 -42.67
CA ALA A 720 -22.05 -3.21 -42.59
C ALA A 720 -23.52 -3.63 -42.78
N GLY A 721 -24.47 -2.84 -42.26
CA GLY A 721 -25.91 -3.04 -42.53
C GLY A 721 -26.27 -2.98 -44.02
N ALA A 722 -25.60 -2.13 -44.79
CA ALA A 722 -25.80 -2.02 -46.25
C ALA A 722 -25.27 -3.23 -47.05
N LEU A 723 -24.41 -4.08 -46.46
CA LEU A 723 -23.94 -5.32 -47.10
C LEU A 723 -25.01 -6.41 -47.15
N TYR A 724 -25.96 -6.43 -46.21
CA TYR A 724 -26.95 -7.51 -46.11
C TYR A 724 -27.89 -7.61 -47.35
N PRO A 725 -28.42 -6.50 -47.92
CA PRO A 725 -29.13 -6.53 -49.20
C PRO A 725 -28.28 -6.92 -50.41
N LEU A 726 -26.95 -6.77 -50.36
CA LEU A 726 -26.03 -7.23 -51.41
C LEU A 726 -25.80 -8.74 -51.31
N TYR A 727 -25.59 -9.24 -50.09
CA TYR A 727 -25.53 -10.67 -49.80
C TYR A 727 -26.81 -11.39 -50.23
N GLY A 728 -27.99 -10.82 -49.95
CA GLY A 728 -29.27 -11.35 -50.42
C GLY A 728 -29.38 -11.42 -51.96
N ARG A 729 -28.97 -10.36 -52.67
CA ARG A 729 -28.91 -10.34 -54.15
C ARG A 729 -27.92 -11.39 -54.69
N SER A 730 -26.77 -11.57 -54.04
CA SER A 730 -25.77 -12.60 -54.38
C SER A 730 -26.30 -14.02 -54.19
N CYS A 731 -26.95 -14.30 -53.05
CA CYS A 731 -27.58 -15.59 -52.78
C CYS A 731 -28.65 -15.94 -53.83
N ALA A 732 -29.50 -14.98 -54.19
CA ALA A 732 -30.53 -15.21 -55.21
C ALA A 732 -29.93 -15.44 -56.62
N MET A 733 -28.82 -14.79 -56.95
CA MET A 733 -28.04 -15.08 -58.17
C MET A 733 -27.40 -16.46 -58.15
N SER A 734 -26.90 -16.94 -56.99
CA SER A 734 -26.44 -18.32 -56.82
C SER A 734 -27.57 -19.31 -57.11
N SER A 735 -28.74 -19.14 -56.49
CA SER A 735 -29.89 -20.03 -56.72
C SER A 735 -30.33 -20.09 -58.20
N GLN A 736 -30.19 -18.98 -58.95
CA GLN A 736 -30.43 -18.98 -60.40
C GLN A 736 -29.36 -19.74 -61.19
N ARG A 737 -28.07 -19.61 -60.82
CA ARG A 737 -26.96 -20.41 -61.39
C ARG A 737 -27.19 -21.90 -61.14
N ASP A 738 -27.52 -22.26 -59.92
CA ASP A 738 -27.61 -23.66 -59.49
C ASP A 738 -28.79 -24.37 -60.19
N PHE A 739 -29.95 -23.69 -60.31
CA PHE A 739 -31.06 -24.15 -61.15
C PHE A 739 -30.66 -24.34 -62.63
N LEU A 740 -29.86 -23.44 -63.19
CA LEU A 740 -29.36 -23.57 -64.57
C LEU A 740 -28.37 -24.73 -64.73
N GLN A 741 -27.50 -24.95 -63.74
CA GLN A 741 -26.55 -26.04 -63.74
C GLN A 741 -27.26 -27.40 -63.71
N ASP A 742 -28.31 -27.55 -62.89
CA ASP A 742 -29.14 -28.76 -62.86
C ASP A 742 -29.78 -29.08 -64.22
N GLN A 743 -30.29 -28.07 -64.93
CA GLN A 743 -30.86 -28.26 -66.27
C GLN A 743 -29.80 -28.72 -67.29
N VAL A 744 -28.57 -28.18 -67.20
CA VAL A 744 -27.44 -28.65 -68.03
C VAL A 744 -27.05 -30.08 -67.67
N ASN A 745 -26.97 -30.42 -66.39
CA ASN A 745 -26.64 -31.76 -65.89
C ASN A 745 -27.66 -32.81 -66.38
N ILE A 746 -28.96 -32.51 -66.28
CA ILE A 746 -30.04 -33.39 -66.77
C ILE A 746 -29.94 -33.57 -68.30
N TYR A 747 -29.67 -32.50 -69.05
CA TYR A 747 -29.50 -32.59 -70.50
C TYR A 747 -28.27 -33.42 -70.91
N GLU A 748 -27.15 -33.30 -70.18
CA GLU A 748 -25.96 -34.13 -70.40
C GLU A 748 -26.23 -35.61 -70.06
N LEU A 749 -26.97 -35.91 -68.99
CA LEU A 749 -27.37 -37.27 -68.62
C LEU A 749 -28.24 -37.93 -69.71
N VAL A 750 -29.31 -37.25 -70.15
CA VAL A 750 -30.18 -37.69 -71.26
C VAL A 750 -29.36 -37.96 -72.53
N LYS A 751 -28.41 -37.08 -72.83
CA LYS A 751 -27.50 -37.21 -73.99
C LYS A 751 -26.49 -38.35 -73.83
N GLN A 752 -26.11 -38.74 -72.61
CA GLN A 752 -25.33 -39.95 -72.34
C GLN A 752 -26.18 -41.20 -72.53
N GLU A 753 -27.39 -41.27 -71.96
CA GLU A 753 -28.29 -42.41 -72.14
C GLU A 753 -28.62 -42.68 -73.61
N ILE A 754 -28.94 -41.64 -74.39
CA ILE A 754 -29.19 -41.77 -75.83
C ILE A 754 -27.96 -42.34 -76.56
N ARG A 755 -26.74 -41.93 -76.19
CA ARG A 755 -25.51 -42.51 -76.74
C ARG A 755 -25.36 -43.98 -76.36
N THR A 756 -25.55 -44.34 -75.10
CA THR A 756 -25.46 -45.73 -74.62
C THR A 756 -26.47 -46.63 -75.33
N LEU A 757 -27.70 -46.14 -75.53
CA LEU A 757 -28.77 -46.86 -76.22
C LEU A 757 -28.45 -47.01 -77.73
N VAL A 758 -27.93 -45.97 -78.38
CA VAL A 758 -27.43 -46.05 -79.76
C VAL A 758 -26.24 -47.01 -79.90
N HIS A 759 -25.33 -47.05 -78.92
CA HIS A 759 -24.22 -48.01 -78.92
C HIS A 759 -24.70 -49.45 -78.66
N ALA A 760 -25.70 -49.66 -77.80
CA ALA A 760 -26.27 -50.99 -77.54
C ALA A 760 -27.11 -51.55 -78.71
N LEU A 761 -27.62 -50.68 -79.61
CA LEU A 761 -28.29 -51.05 -80.86
C LEU A 761 -27.35 -51.12 -82.08
N SER A 762 -26.10 -50.66 -81.92
CA SER A 762 -25.10 -50.61 -82.99
C SER A 762 -24.15 -51.80 -82.86
N ASP A 763 -24.50 -52.90 -83.53
CA ASP A 763 -23.60 -54.07 -83.59
C ASP A 763 -22.27 -53.72 -84.29
N VAL A 764 -21.24 -54.51 -84.04
CA VAL A 764 -19.85 -54.16 -84.37
C VAL A 764 -19.50 -54.48 -85.84
N GLU A 765 -18.74 -53.56 -86.45
CA GLU A 765 -18.10 -53.66 -87.79
C GLU A 765 -18.96 -53.58 -89.06
N GLU A 766 -19.43 -52.37 -89.38
CA GLU A 766 -19.31 -51.85 -90.76
C GLU A 766 -18.15 -50.84 -90.87
N LYS A 767 -16.92 -51.36 -91.02
CA LYS A 767 -15.84 -50.58 -91.64
C LYS A 767 -16.02 -50.63 -93.16
N ASN A 768 -15.78 -49.50 -93.83
CA ASN A 768 -15.62 -49.37 -95.29
C ASN A 768 -16.89 -49.22 -96.19
N GLN A 769 -17.92 -48.43 -95.81
CA GLN A 769 -18.77 -47.82 -96.86
C GLN A 769 -19.52 -46.49 -96.58
N ASP A 770 -19.07 -45.57 -95.70
CA ASP A 770 -19.75 -44.25 -95.61
C ASP A 770 -18.92 -42.98 -95.29
N GLU A 771 -17.63 -42.97 -95.62
CA GLU A 771 -16.75 -41.78 -95.49
C GLU A 771 -17.32 -40.50 -96.14
N ALA A 772 -17.99 -40.64 -97.29
CA ALA A 772 -18.53 -39.52 -98.06
C ALA A 772 -19.67 -38.78 -97.32
N LYS A 773 -20.61 -39.51 -96.71
CA LYS A 773 -21.68 -38.89 -95.89
C LYS A 773 -21.12 -38.37 -94.57
N LEU A 774 -20.10 -39.03 -93.98
CA LEU A 774 -19.48 -38.59 -92.74
C LEU A 774 -18.82 -37.20 -92.86
N LYS A 775 -18.18 -36.90 -94.00
CA LYS A 775 -17.56 -35.59 -94.26
C LYS A 775 -18.58 -34.44 -94.21
N ARG A 776 -19.80 -34.61 -94.74
CA ARG A 776 -20.89 -33.61 -94.57
C ARG A 776 -21.30 -33.41 -93.11
N ARG A 777 -21.42 -34.48 -92.31
CA ARG A 777 -21.77 -34.38 -90.88
C ARG A 777 -20.67 -33.66 -90.05
N LYS A 778 -19.38 -33.87 -90.37
CA LYS A 778 -18.27 -33.17 -89.69
C LYS A 778 -18.32 -31.65 -89.86
N PHE A 779 -18.71 -31.14 -91.02
CA PHE A 779 -18.88 -29.68 -91.23
C PHE A 779 -19.97 -29.06 -90.34
N PHE A 780 -21.14 -29.70 -90.20
CA PHE A 780 -22.16 -29.22 -89.27
C PHE A 780 -21.68 -29.23 -87.81
N GLY A 781 -20.93 -30.28 -87.40
CA GLY A 781 -20.29 -30.31 -86.08
C GLY A 781 -19.35 -29.13 -85.84
N LEU A 782 -18.47 -28.82 -86.80
CA LEU A 782 -17.56 -27.68 -86.74
C LEU A 782 -18.31 -26.33 -86.71
N ILE A 783 -19.40 -26.18 -87.47
CA ILE A 783 -20.25 -24.97 -87.43
C ILE A 783 -20.89 -24.79 -86.05
N HIS A 784 -21.33 -25.86 -85.38
CA HIS A 784 -21.85 -25.78 -84.02
C HIS A 784 -20.76 -25.46 -82.99
N VAL A 785 -19.54 -25.97 -83.14
CA VAL A 785 -18.39 -25.60 -82.30
C VAL A 785 -18.00 -24.13 -82.51
N PHE A 786 -17.91 -23.67 -83.76
CA PHE A 786 -17.64 -22.27 -84.09
C PHE A 786 -18.70 -21.32 -83.52
N ARG A 787 -20.00 -21.64 -83.68
CA ARG A 787 -21.10 -20.86 -83.09
C ARG A 787 -21.03 -20.82 -81.56
N ARG A 788 -20.66 -21.93 -80.90
CA ARG A 788 -20.41 -21.95 -79.44
C ARG A 788 -19.23 -21.05 -79.06
N GLY A 789 -18.12 -21.11 -79.80
CA GLY A 789 -16.96 -20.22 -79.60
C GLY A 789 -17.31 -18.74 -79.76
N VAL A 790 -18.02 -18.37 -80.83
CA VAL A 790 -18.48 -16.99 -81.06
C VAL A 790 -19.44 -16.52 -79.96
N ILE A 791 -20.37 -17.37 -79.50
CA ILE A 791 -21.24 -17.03 -78.36
C ILE A 791 -20.43 -16.85 -77.07
N ALA A 792 -19.43 -17.68 -76.80
CA ALA A 792 -18.56 -17.54 -75.64
C ALA A 792 -17.71 -16.26 -75.71
N VAL A 793 -17.14 -15.92 -76.87
CA VAL A 793 -16.38 -14.67 -77.08
C VAL A 793 -17.29 -13.44 -76.97
N LEU A 794 -18.52 -13.50 -77.49
CA LEU A 794 -19.50 -12.41 -77.32
C LEU A 794 -19.97 -12.27 -75.87
N ALA A 795 -20.10 -13.36 -75.11
CA ALA A 795 -20.38 -13.33 -73.68
C ALA A 795 -19.20 -12.75 -72.89
N ALA A 796 -17.96 -13.18 -73.19
CA ALA A 796 -16.74 -12.66 -72.57
C ALA A 796 -16.53 -11.17 -72.87
N ASN A 797 -16.74 -10.72 -74.11
CA ASN A 797 -16.66 -9.30 -74.46
C ASN A 797 -17.79 -8.48 -73.80
N ARG A 798 -19.01 -9.03 -73.64
CA ARG A 798 -20.07 -8.37 -72.88
C ARG A 798 -19.73 -8.26 -71.39
N LEU A 799 -19.17 -9.30 -70.78
CA LEU A 799 -18.69 -9.27 -69.40
C LEU A 799 -17.52 -8.28 -69.23
N LYS A 800 -16.58 -8.25 -70.18
CA LYS A 800 -15.47 -7.28 -70.20
C LYS A 800 -15.98 -5.84 -70.30
N VAL A 801 -16.91 -5.54 -71.23
CA VAL A 801 -17.51 -4.21 -71.37
C VAL A 801 -18.31 -3.83 -70.13
N LEU A 802 -19.05 -4.76 -69.50
CA LEU A 802 -19.73 -4.51 -68.23
C LEU A 802 -18.74 -4.14 -67.12
N ALA A 803 -17.68 -4.93 -66.94
CA ALA A 803 -16.63 -4.66 -65.94
C ALA A 803 -15.89 -3.34 -66.19
N GLN A 804 -15.60 -3.00 -67.46
CA GLN A 804 -15.01 -1.72 -67.87
C GLN A 804 -15.98 -0.53 -67.77
N SER A 805 -17.27 -0.78 -67.48
CA SER A 805 -18.29 0.26 -67.27
C SER A 805 -18.72 0.40 -65.80
N SER A 806 -18.11 -0.36 -64.88
CA SER A 806 -18.50 -0.42 -63.47
C SER A 806 -17.37 0.01 -62.53
N ASN A 807 -17.17 1.33 -62.40
CA ASN A 807 -16.33 1.90 -61.33
C ASN A 807 -17.01 1.86 -59.95
N SER A 808 -18.11 1.11 -59.82
CA SER A 808 -19.00 1.04 -58.66
C SER A 808 -18.80 -0.23 -57.83
N LEU A 809 -18.49 -0.03 -56.54
CA LEU A 809 -18.36 -1.08 -55.54
C LEU A 809 -19.72 -1.71 -55.21
N PHE A 810 -20.75 -0.89 -55.02
CA PHE A 810 -22.14 -1.36 -54.83
C PHE A 810 -23.20 -0.28 -55.09
N SER A 811 -24.45 -0.71 -55.23
CA SER A 811 -25.61 0.18 -55.28
C SER A 811 -26.63 -0.14 -54.17
N TRP A 812 -27.03 0.89 -53.43
CA TRP A 812 -28.04 0.81 -52.37
C TRP A 812 -29.32 1.51 -52.81
N ALA A 813 -30.47 0.86 -52.62
CA ALA A 813 -31.78 1.44 -52.85
C ALA A 813 -32.65 1.26 -51.60
N ASN A 814 -33.50 2.24 -51.31
CA ASN A 814 -34.17 2.37 -50.01
C ASN A 814 -35.27 1.32 -49.75
N ASP A 815 -35.77 0.65 -50.79
CA ASP A 815 -36.82 -0.37 -50.73
C ASP A 815 -36.70 -1.39 -51.88
N PHE A 816 -37.24 -2.61 -51.68
CA PHE A 816 -37.42 -3.68 -52.70
C PHE A 816 -38.45 -3.33 -53.83
N LYS A 817 -38.76 -2.05 -54.00
CA LYS A 817 -39.72 -1.54 -54.99
C LYS A 817 -39.27 -0.19 -55.55
N GLY A 818 -38.16 -0.18 -56.28
CA GLY A 818 -37.83 0.92 -57.20
C GLY A 818 -37.60 2.30 -56.58
N GLY A 819 -36.87 2.37 -55.46
CA GLY A 819 -36.27 3.63 -55.01
C GLY A 819 -35.09 4.07 -55.90
N ILE A 820 -34.68 5.34 -55.82
CA ILE A 820 -33.44 5.82 -56.43
C ILE A 820 -32.26 5.07 -55.76
N GLY A 821 -31.35 4.55 -56.58
CA GLY A 821 -30.18 3.82 -56.10
C GLY A 821 -28.95 4.72 -55.98
N ILE A 822 -28.44 4.92 -54.76
CA ILE A 822 -27.14 5.57 -54.53
C ILE A 822 -26.04 4.62 -55.00
N LEU A 823 -25.08 5.13 -55.77
CA LEU A 823 -24.01 4.36 -56.39
C LEU A 823 -22.67 4.66 -55.71
N VAL A 824 -22.13 3.69 -54.98
CA VAL A 824 -20.86 3.84 -54.24
C VAL A 824 -19.72 3.43 -55.15
N CYS A 825 -18.98 4.40 -55.67
CA CYS A 825 -17.80 4.20 -56.50
C CYS A 825 -16.52 3.93 -55.69
N MET A 826 -15.40 3.66 -56.37
CA MET A 826 -14.09 3.97 -55.78
C MET A 826 -13.81 5.47 -55.93
N GLY A 827 -13.17 6.08 -54.92
CA GLY A 827 -12.74 7.48 -54.97
C GLY A 827 -11.50 7.63 -55.87
N ASP A 828 -11.72 7.87 -57.16
CA ASP A 828 -10.66 7.99 -58.17
C ASP A 828 -10.07 9.42 -58.17
N SER A 829 -8.74 9.55 -58.18
CA SER A 829 -8.09 10.86 -58.21
C SER A 829 -8.05 11.43 -59.64
N LYS A 830 -7.83 12.75 -59.80
CA LYS A 830 -7.96 13.42 -61.10
C LYS A 830 -6.85 13.08 -62.10
N GLY A 831 -7.05 11.96 -62.78
CA GLY A 831 -6.69 11.73 -64.18
C GLY A 831 -5.29 11.16 -64.43
N LYS A 832 -5.25 9.87 -64.80
CA LYS A 832 -4.09 9.25 -65.47
C LYS A 832 -4.39 7.93 -66.22
N HIS A 833 -5.54 7.81 -66.88
CA HIS A 833 -5.84 6.66 -67.76
C HIS A 833 -4.94 6.67 -69.01
N ASN A 834 -3.71 6.15 -68.91
CA ASN A 834 -2.79 5.76 -70.00
C ASN A 834 -1.45 5.20 -69.45
N LEU A 835 -1.49 4.27 -68.48
CA LEU A 835 -0.30 3.56 -67.98
C LEU A 835 -0.48 2.05 -68.03
N SER A 836 0.58 1.29 -67.70
CA SER A 836 0.54 -0.17 -67.81
C SER A 836 -0.12 -0.82 -66.60
N SER A 837 -0.82 -1.93 -66.81
CA SER A 837 -1.72 -2.54 -65.81
C SER A 837 -1.03 -3.11 -64.57
N HIS A 838 0.29 -2.99 -64.45
CA HIS A 838 1.06 -3.40 -63.27
C HIS A 838 1.47 -2.22 -62.39
N GLU A 839 1.41 -0.99 -62.92
CA GLU A 839 1.67 0.27 -62.21
C GLU A 839 0.38 0.83 -61.60
N GLU A 840 -0.76 0.63 -62.28
CA GLU A 840 -2.08 1.10 -61.83
C GLU A 840 -2.46 0.53 -60.45
N GLU A 841 -2.22 -0.76 -60.20
CA GLU A 841 -2.55 -1.40 -58.91
C GLU A 841 -1.78 -0.78 -57.73
N GLN A 842 -0.48 -0.51 -57.88
CA GLN A 842 0.33 0.05 -56.79
C GLN A 842 -0.05 1.48 -56.45
N ILE A 843 -0.40 2.29 -57.46
CA ILE A 843 -0.87 3.66 -57.28
C ILE A 843 -2.23 3.66 -56.55
N GLN A 844 -3.16 2.79 -56.96
CA GLN A 844 -4.48 2.66 -56.31
C GLN A 844 -4.37 2.28 -54.82
N TYR A 845 -3.44 1.40 -54.42
CA TYR A 845 -3.22 1.08 -53.00
C TYR A 845 -2.73 2.28 -52.17
N VAL A 846 -1.82 3.09 -52.71
CA VAL A 846 -1.30 4.28 -52.02
C VAL A 846 -2.36 5.39 -51.93
N GLU A 847 -3.12 5.60 -53.00
CA GLU A 847 -4.19 6.60 -53.01
C GLU A 847 -5.35 6.19 -52.09
N ALA A 848 -5.75 4.91 -52.07
CA ALA A 848 -6.74 4.40 -51.11
C ALA A 848 -6.28 4.56 -49.66
N LEU A 849 -5.02 4.26 -49.34
CA LEU A 849 -4.44 4.52 -48.01
C LEU A 849 -4.52 6.01 -47.65
N SER A 850 -4.15 6.91 -48.58
CA SER A 850 -4.25 8.36 -48.35
C SER A 850 -5.69 8.81 -48.04
N TRP A 851 -6.67 8.24 -48.75
CA TRP A 851 -8.10 8.50 -48.56
C TRP A 851 -8.58 8.05 -47.18
N PHE A 852 -8.26 6.82 -46.76
CA PHE A 852 -8.61 6.32 -45.43
C PHE A 852 -7.95 7.11 -44.28
N THR A 853 -6.79 7.74 -44.51
CA THR A 853 -6.13 8.63 -43.54
C THR A 853 -6.61 10.10 -43.57
N SER A 854 -7.58 10.45 -44.42
CA SER A 854 -8.01 11.84 -44.64
C SER A 854 -8.76 12.40 -43.43
N SER A 855 -8.25 13.52 -42.87
CA SER A 855 -8.92 14.28 -41.81
C SER A 855 -10.29 14.83 -42.25
N ASN A 856 -10.44 15.14 -43.54
CA ASN A 856 -11.71 15.60 -44.11
C ASN A 856 -12.75 14.47 -44.13
N LEU A 857 -12.32 13.23 -44.42
CA LEU A 857 -13.18 12.04 -44.35
C LEU A 857 -13.60 11.76 -42.90
N LEU A 858 -12.66 11.82 -41.95
CA LEU A 858 -12.95 11.67 -40.51
C LEU A 858 -13.96 12.72 -40.02
N ALA A 859 -13.79 14.00 -40.37
CA ALA A 859 -14.73 15.07 -40.03
C ALA A 859 -16.11 14.89 -40.68
N ALA A 860 -16.16 14.41 -41.94
CA ALA A 860 -17.40 14.10 -42.63
C ALA A 860 -18.18 12.95 -41.95
N ILE A 861 -17.47 11.89 -41.54
CA ILE A 861 -18.03 10.74 -40.81
C ILE A 861 -18.57 11.18 -39.43
N ILE A 862 -17.76 11.87 -38.62
CA ILE A 862 -18.20 12.32 -37.29
C ILE A 862 -19.46 13.17 -37.41
N SER A 863 -19.45 14.16 -38.31
CA SER A 863 -20.56 15.09 -38.50
C SER A 863 -21.78 14.50 -39.24
N SER A 864 -21.74 13.25 -39.73
CA SER A 864 -22.94 12.53 -40.18
C SER A 864 -23.55 11.69 -39.06
N VAL A 865 -22.72 11.20 -38.13
CA VAL A 865 -23.11 10.27 -37.06
C VAL A 865 -23.49 10.95 -35.74
N THR A 866 -23.14 12.24 -35.50
CA THR A 866 -23.42 12.94 -34.22
C THR A 866 -24.84 12.75 -33.69
N GLU A 867 -25.88 12.95 -34.50
CA GLU A 867 -27.28 12.84 -34.05
C GLU A 867 -27.62 11.42 -33.54
N LEU A 868 -27.12 10.39 -34.21
CA LEU A 868 -27.27 9.00 -33.80
C LEU A 868 -26.43 8.70 -32.54
N GLN A 869 -25.20 9.22 -32.47
CA GLN A 869 -24.31 9.06 -31.32
C GLN A 869 -24.89 9.70 -30.06
N ASP A 870 -25.46 10.91 -30.17
CA ASP A 870 -26.08 11.64 -29.07
C ASP A 870 -27.35 10.92 -28.57
N ILE A 871 -28.12 10.27 -29.47
CA ILE A 871 -29.27 9.42 -29.11
C ILE A 871 -28.82 8.11 -28.45
N ILE A 872 -27.72 7.50 -28.89
CA ILE A 872 -27.14 6.30 -28.27
C ILE A 872 -26.58 6.61 -26.87
N ASN A 873 -26.03 7.81 -26.66
CA ASN A 873 -25.48 8.24 -25.37
C ASN A 873 -26.57 8.65 -24.35
N GLN A 874 -27.80 8.94 -24.80
CA GLN A 874 -28.95 9.33 -23.96
C GLN A 874 -29.75 8.11 -23.48
N THR A 875 -29.11 7.26 -22.68
CA THR A 875 -29.65 5.95 -22.27
C THR A 875 -30.71 6.04 -21.14
N ASP A 876 -31.97 6.36 -21.48
CA ASP A 876 -33.13 6.15 -20.59
C ASP A 876 -33.70 4.72 -20.79
N PRO A 877 -33.87 3.88 -19.74
CA PRO A 877 -34.08 2.44 -19.90
C PRO A 877 -35.54 2.02 -20.23
N LYS A 878 -36.12 2.59 -21.29
CA LYS A 878 -37.46 2.25 -21.81
C LYS A 878 -37.39 1.78 -23.28
N PRO A 879 -37.27 0.46 -23.54
CA PRO A 879 -36.85 -0.04 -24.86
C PRO A 879 -37.81 0.25 -26.03
N TRP A 880 -39.11 0.44 -25.77
CA TRP A 880 -40.14 0.39 -26.82
C TRP A 880 -40.33 1.71 -27.59
N LEU A 881 -40.06 2.87 -26.98
CA LEU A 881 -40.12 4.16 -27.69
C LEU A 881 -38.79 4.50 -28.38
N SER A 882 -37.68 3.97 -27.87
CA SER A 882 -36.34 4.15 -28.45
C SER A 882 -36.26 3.61 -29.89
N GLY A 883 -36.84 2.43 -30.16
CA GLY A 883 -36.66 1.73 -31.44
C GLY A 883 -36.96 2.54 -32.70
N HIS A 884 -38.09 3.27 -32.73
CA HIS A 884 -38.43 4.10 -33.91
C HIS A 884 -37.56 5.34 -34.06
N LEU A 885 -37.16 5.98 -32.94
CA LEU A 885 -36.25 7.13 -32.96
C LEU A 885 -34.83 6.71 -33.35
N LEU A 886 -34.34 5.58 -32.83
CA LEU A 886 -33.05 5.01 -33.19
C LEU A 886 -33.01 4.58 -34.66
N LEU A 887 -34.09 3.98 -35.18
CA LEU A 887 -34.19 3.63 -36.60
C LEU A 887 -34.28 4.86 -37.52
N SER A 888 -34.97 5.93 -37.10
CA SER A 888 -35.02 7.17 -37.90
C SER A 888 -33.68 7.91 -37.86
N ALA A 889 -33.01 7.97 -36.70
CA ALA A 889 -31.66 8.51 -36.56
C ALA A 889 -30.63 7.70 -37.36
N ALA A 890 -30.69 6.36 -37.31
CA ALA A 890 -29.82 5.50 -38.11
C ALA A 890 -30.00 5.70 -39.62
N ARG A 891 -31.25 5.85 -40.09
CA ARG A 891 -31.55 6.21 -41.49
C ARG A 891 -31.04 7.60 -41.86
N ASN A 892 -31.21 8.59 -40.96
CA ASN A 892 -30.77 9.97 -41.19
C ASN A 892 -29.24 10.08 -41.23
N SER A 893 -28.54 9.47 -40.26
CA SER A 893 -27.08 9.42 -40.22
C SER A 893 -26.49 8.58 -41.34
N PHE A 894 -27.16 7.50 -41.78
CA PHE A 894 -26.75 6.77 -42.98
C PHE A 894 -26.90 7.61 -44.25
N SER A 895 -28.03 8.31 -44.45
CA SER A 895 -28.17 9.27 -45.57
C SER A 895 -27.06 10.31 -45.51
N LYS A 896 -26.93 11.04 -44.40
CA LYS A 896 -25.90 12.08 -44.20
C LYS A 896 -24.47 11.56 -44.35
N LEU A 897 -24.22 10.27 -44.14
CA LEU A 897 -22.94 9.63 -44.39
C LEU A 897 -22.76 9.39 -45.90
N MET A 898 -23.77 8.83 -46.57
CA MET A 898 -23.75 8.60 -48.01
C MET A 898 -23.68 9.91 -48.79
N ASP A 899 -24.50 10.92 -48.48
CA ASP A 899 -24.52 12.24 -49.13
C ASP A 899 -23.13 12.93 -49.04
N LYS A 900 -22.41 12.76 -47.93
CA LYS A 900 -21.06 13.32 -47.74
C LYS A 900 -19.96 12.49 -48.39
N LEU A 901 -20.10 11.16 -48.42
CA LEU A 901 -19.21 10.30 -49.18
C LEU A 901 -19.35 10.59 -50.69
N GLU A 902 -20.58 10.74 -51.18
CA GLU A 902 -20.89 11.12 -52.56
C GLU A 902 -20.18 12.43 -52.95
N VAL A 903 -20.29 13.51 -52.16
CA VAL A 903 -19.56 14.77 -52.39
C VAL A 903 -18.04 14.62 -52.32
N ILE A 904 -17.52 13.70 -51.51
CA ILE A 904 -16.07 13.38 -51.45
C ILE A 904 -15.61 12.56 -52.67
N MET A 905 -16.53 11.88 -53.37
CA MET A 905 -16.25 10.93 -54.45
C MET A 905 -16.59 11.47 -55.85
N GLU A 906 -17.58 12.37 -56.00
CA GLU A 906 -17.98 13.02 -57.25
C GLU A 906 -17.00 14.13 -57.72
N THR A 907 -15.70 13.89 -57.65
CA THR A 907 -14.73 14.92 -58.08
C THR A 907 -14.54 15.01 -59.60
N VAL A 908 -15.22 14.19 -60.42
CA VAL A 908 -15.21 14.27 -61.89
C VAL A 908 -16.64 14.31 -62.47
N PRO A 909 -17.09 15.43 -63.06
CA PRO A 909 -18.28 15.43 -63.91
C PRO A 909 -17.94 14.80 -65.26
N LEU A 910 -18.59 13.68 -65.60
CA LEU A 910 -18.37 12.99 -66.88
C LEU A 910 -19.44 13.39 -67.90
N ASP A 911 -19.02 14.04 -68.98
CA ASP A 911 -19.94 14.58 -69.98
C ASP A 911 -20.71 13.50 -70.75
N SER A 912 -22.03 13.67 -70.80
CA SER A 912 -22.91 13.14 -71.86
C SER A 912 -22.94 11.62 -72.11
N SER A 913 -23.47 10.85 -71.14
CA SER A 913 -24.34 9.73 -71.51
C SER A 913 -25.66 9.79 -70.75
N ARG A 914 -26.78 9.78 -71.49
CA ARG A 914 -28.16 9.89 -71.01
C ARG A 914 -28.35 9.07 -69.72
N SER A 915 -28.56 9.75 -68.59
CA SER A 915 -28.80 9.11 -67.29
C SER A 915 -30.08 8.29 -67.34
N LEU A 916 -29.91 7.00 -67.64
CA LEU A 916 -30.99 6.02 -67.57
C LEU A 916 -31.31 5.85 -66.08
N THR A 917 -32.46 6.37 -65.65
CA THR A 917 -32.98 6.13 -64.30
C THR A 917 -33.05 4.63 -64.09
N TYR A 918 -32.15 4.10 -63.25
CA TYR A 918 -31.84 2.67 -63.19
C TYR A 918 -32.90 1.92 -62.38
N LEU A 919 -34.13 1.96 -62.88
CA LEU A 919 -35.27 1.24 -62.36
C LEU A 919 -34.91 -0.25 -62.36
N GLU A 920 -35.20 -0.92 -61.25
CA GLU A 920 -34.77 -2.27 -60.85
C GLU A 920 -34.89 -3.34 -61.96
N ARG A 921 -35.84 -3.12 -62.88
CA ARG A 921 -36.12 -3.84 -64.14
C ARG A 921 -34.89 -4.21 -64.96
N ASP A 922 -33.86 -3.37 -64.98
CA ASP A 922 -32.66 -3.58 -65.81
C ASP A 922 -31.48 -4.26 -65.09
N SER A 923 -31.66 -4.64 -63.82
CA SER A 923 -30.67 -5.43 -63.08
C SER A 923 -30.37 -6.77 -63.78
N LEU A 924 -29.10 -7.23 -63.71
CA LEU A 924 -28.69 -8.51 -64.29
C LEU A 924 -29.53 -9.68 -63.75
N MET A 925 -29.82 -9.67 -62.44
CA MET A 925 -30.66 -10.65 -61.76
C MET A 925 -32.10 -10.69 -62.31
N GLN A 926 -32.72 -9.54 -62.57
CA GLN A 926 -34.08 -9.50 -63.12
C GLN A 926 -34.10 -9.82 -64.62
N ARG A 927 -33.08 -9.41 -65.38
CA ARG A 927 -32.91 -9.79 -66.79
C ARG A 927 -32.69 -11.29 -66.96
N LEU A 928 -31.90 -11.93 -66.09
CA LEU A 928 -31.72 -13.38 -66.05
C LEU A 928 -33.00 -14.11 -65.60
N ALA A 929 -33.65 -13.66 -64.53
CA ALA A 929 -34.93 -14.22 -64.07
C ALA A 929 -36.03 -14.14 -65.14
N HIS A 930 -36.13 -13.01 -65.86
CA HIS A 930 -37.09 -12.84 -66.94
C HIS A 930 -36.73 -13.69 -68.18
N GLY A 931 -35.44 -13.85 -68.49
CA GLY A 931 -34.96 -14.80 -69.51
C GLY A 931 -35.31 -16.25 -69.19
N LEU A 932 -35.02 -16.68 -67.95
CA LEU A 932 -35.40 -17.99 -67.40
C LEU A 932 -36.91 -18.22 -67.45
N HIS A 933 -37.70 -17.25 -66.99
CA HIS A 933 -39.16 -17.32 -67.02
C HIS A 933 -39.68 -17.43 -68.46
N LYS A 934 -39.13 -16.64 -69.40
CA LYS A 934 -39.52 -16.67 -70.81
C LYS A 934 -39.21 -18.02 -71.46
N ILE A 935 -38.04 -18.60 -71.18
CA ILE A 935 -37.66 -19.94 -71.66
C ILE A 935 -38.61 -21.00 -71.09
N ASN A 936 -38.92 -20.94 -69.80
CA ASN A 936 -39.86 -21.87 -69.17
C ASN A 936 -41.29 -21.73 -69.72
N THR A 937 -41.79 -20.52 -69.95
CA THR A 937 -43.12 -20.32 -70.56
C THR A 937 -43.16 -20.79 -72.02
N GLN A 938 -42.10 -20.55 -72.79
CA GLN A 938 -42.03 -21.04 -74.18
C GLN A 938 -41.91 -22.58 -74.26
N ALA A 939 -41.29 -23.23 -73.28
CA ALA A 939 -41.31 -24.70 -73.15
C ALA A 939 -42.72 -25.23 -72.77
N LEU A 940 -43.44 -24.50 -71.92
CA LEU A 940 -44.83 -24.78 -71.53
C LEU A 940 -45.79 -24.62 -72.72
N GLU A 941 -45.68 -23.54 -73.50
CA GLU A 941 -46.43 -23.27 -74.73
C GLU A 941 -46.14 -24.34 -75.80
N ALA A 942 -44.93 -24.89 -75.84
CA ALA A 942 -44.55 -25.99 -76.71
C ALA A 942 -45.01 -27.39 -76.22
N GLY A 943 -45.74 -27.47 -75.10
CA GLY A 943 -46.25 -28.74 -74.55
C GLY A 943 -45.20 -29.63 -73.88
N LEU A 944 -43.98 -29.13 -73.65
CA LEU A 944 -42.86 -29.87 -73.04
C LEU A 944 -42.93 -29.84 -71.50
N CYS A 945 -44.13 -30.01 -70.94
CA CYS A 945 -44.46 -29.60 -69.57
C CYS A 945 -43.99 -30.56 -68.46
N ASP A 946 -43.61 -31.79 -68.81
CA ASP A 946 -43.01 -32.73 -67.86
C ASP A 946 -41.48 -32.48 -67.84
N ARG A 947 -40.79 -32.66 -66.70
CA ARG A 947 -39.31 -32.77 -66.70
C ARG A 947 -38.81 -34.15 -67.16
N LEU A 948 -39.71 -35.12 -67.25
CA LEU A 948 -39.44 -36.52 -67.54
C LEU A 948 -39.77 -37.05 -68.96
N PRO A 949 -40.18 -36.29 -70.02
CA PRO A 949 -40.78 -36.92 -71.21
C PRO A 949 -39.73 -37.68 -72.02
N ILE A 950 -38.52 -37.14 -72.13
CA ILE A 950 -37.41 -37.78 -72.86
C ILE A 950 -36.90 -39.00 -72.09
N MET A 951 -36.74 -38.90 -70.77
CA MET A 951 -36.40 -40.03 -69.87
C MET A 951 -37.46 -41.16 -69.94
N LYS A 952 -38.76 -40.82 -69.84
CA LYS A 952 -39.87 -41.77 -70.01
C LYS A 952 -39.87 -42.39 -71.41
N SER A 953 -39.52 -41.63 -72.46
CA SER A 953 -39.42 -42.14 -73.83
C SER A 953 -38.22 -43.08 -74.01
N ILE A 954 -37.06 -42.76 -73.43
CA ILE A 954 -35.86 -43.61 -73.41
C ILE A 954 -36.16 -44.91 -72.67
N ALA A 955 -36.74 -44.87 -71.48
CA ALA A 955 -37.14 -46.06 -70.72
C ALA A 955 -38.19 -46.91 -71.46
N SER A 956 -39.15 -46.26 -72.14
CA SER A 956 -40.14 -46.96 -72.98
C SER A 956 -39.49 -47.65 -74.19
N LEU A 957 -38.50 -46.99 -74.82
CA LEU A 957 -37.74 -47.54 -75.93
C LEU A 957 -36.87 -48.72 -75.48
N GLN A 958 -36.14 -48.58 -74.36
CA GLN A 958 -35.38 -49.67 -73.73
C GLN A 958 -36.28 -50.87 -73.42
N LYS A 959 -37.48 -50.65 -72.87
CA LYS A 959 -38.45 -51.72 -72.62
C LYS A 959 -38.89 -52.42 -73.90
N GLN A 960 -39.24 -51.68 -74.96
CA GLN A 960 -39.64 -52.29 -76.24
C GLN A 960 -38.49 -53.08 -76.90
N ILE A 961 -37.25 -52.60 -76.79
CA ILE A 961 -36.06 -53.32 -77.26
C ILE A 961 -35.88 -54.62 -76.47
N LEU A 962 -36.01 -54.58 -75.14
CA LEU A 962 -35.91 -55.77 -74.30
C LEU A 962 -36.98 -56.81 -74.64
N GLU A 963 -38.23 -56.39 -74.79
CA GLU A 963 -39.33 -57.27 -75.23
C GLU A 963 -39.10 -57.86 -76.63
N PHE A 964 -38.53 -57.08 -77.57
CA PHE A 964 -38.18 -57.56 -78.90
C PHE A 964 -37.06 -58.62 -78.85
N THR A 965 -35.97 -58.35 -78.11
CA THR A 965 -34.85 -59.31 -77.97
C THR A 965 -35.30 -60.59 -77.26
N GLN A 966 -36.21 -60.52 -76.29
CA GLN A 966 -36.82 -61.70 -75.66
C GLN A 966 -37.63 -62.53 -76.67
N ARG A 967 -38.48 -61.89 -77.50
CA ARG A 967 -39.23 -62.61 -78.56
C ARG A 967 -38.30 -63.23 -79.60
N LEU A 968 -37.23 -62.54 -79.98
CA LEU A 968 -36.21 -63.05 -80.91
C LEU A 968 -35.48 -64.27 -80.32
N HIS A 969 -35.16 -64.23 -79.03
CA HIS A 969 -34.54 -65.36 -78.33
C HIS A 969 -35.47 -66.58 -78.30
N SER A 970 -36.74 -66.41 -77.93
CA SER A 970 -37.72 -67.51 -77.96
C SER A 970 -37.87 -68.13 -79.35
N ALA A 971 -37.93 -67.31 -80.40
CA ALA A 971 -37.98 -67.79 -81.78
C ALA A 971 -36.71 -68.56 -82.22
N GLU A 972 -35.52 -68.15 -81.76
CA GLU A 972 -34.28 -68.90 -81.99
C GLU A 972 -34.22 -70.21 -81.19
N VAL A 973 -34.74 -70.23 -79.95
CA VAL A 973 -34.88 -71.45 -79.14
C VAL A 973 -35.86 -72.43 -79.80
N GLU A 974 -37.00 -71.96 -80.31
CA GLU A 974 -37.93 -72.76 -81.12
C GLU A 974 -37.26 -73.27 -82.40
N ARG A 975 -36.51 -72.43 -83.13
CA ARG A 975 -35.76 -72.84 -84.32
C ARG A 975 -34.71 -73.91 -84.01
N ARG A 976 -34.05 -73.84 -82.85
CA ARG A 976 -33.10 -74.87 -82.38
C ARG A 976 -33.81 -76.16 -81.97
N SER A 977 -34.93 -76.07 -81.27
CA SER A 977 -35.80 -77.20 -80.91
C SER A 977 -36.32 -77.93 -82.14
N LEU A 978 -36.81 -77.19 -83.15
CA LEU A 978 -37.24 -77.75 -84.42
C LEU A 978 -36.09 -78.39 -85.20
N ARG A 979 -34.88 -77.81 -85.18
CA ARG A 979 -33.68 -78.43 -85.77
C ARG A 979 -33.28 -79.74 -85.07
N LEU A 980 -33.38 -79.80 -83.75
CA LEU A 980 -33.17 -81.04 -82.98
C LEU A 980 -34.19 -82.11 -83.39
N LYS A 981 -35.48 -81.80 -83.40
CA LYS A 981 -36.54 -82.72 -83.87
C LYS A 981 -36.33 -83.18 -85.32
N LEU A 982 -35.85 -82.30 -86.20
CA LEU A 982 -35.53 -82.65 -87.60
C LEU A 982 -34.30 -83.59 -87.66
N ALA A 983 -33.31 -83.41 -86.80
CA ALA A 983 -32.19 -84.34 -86.66
C ALA A 983 -32.63 -85.70 -86.11
N GLU A 984 -33.50 -85.73 -85.09
CA GLU A 984 -34.11 -86.96 -84.54
C GLU A 984 -34.91 -87.73 -85.60
N PHE A 985 -35.76 -87.04 -86.38
CA PHE A 985 -36.46 -87.63 -87.53
C PHE A 985 -35.50 -88.20 -88.59
N LYS A 986 -34.33 -87.56 -88.78
CA LYS A 986 -33.31 -88.03 -89.72
C LYS A 986 -32.57 -89.27 -89.20
N CYS A 987 -32.38 -89.36 -87.88
CA CYS A 987 -31.85 -90.55 -87.21
C CYS A 987 -32.85 -91.71 -87.26
N SER A 988 -34.10 -91.51 -86.86
CA SER A 988 -35.13 -92.57 -86.85
C SER A 988 -35.48 -93.08 -88.25
N PHE A 989 -35.41 -92.24 -89.28
CA PHE A 989 -35.50 -92.69 -90.68
C PHE A 989 -34.31 -93.59 -91.08
N SER A 990 -33.10 -93.31 -90.58
CA SER A 990 -31.92 -94.17 -90.79
C SER A 990 -31.98 -95.48 -89.99
N GLU A 991 -32.72 -95.49 -88.87
CA GLU A 991 -32.95 -96.68 -88.05
C GLU A 991 -34.06 -97.56 -88.64
N MET A 992 -35.21 -97.01 -89.03
CA MET A 992 -36.25 -97.78 -89.74
C MET A 992 -35.71 -98.47 -91.00
N LYS A 993 -34.75 -97.85 -91.70
CA LYS A 993 -34.09 -98.49 -92.84
C LYS A 993 -33.19 -99.68 -92.45
N LYS A 994 -32.53 -99.65 -91.28
CA LYS A 994 -31.78 -100.79 -90.72
C LYS A 994 -32.71 -101.86 -90.14
N GLU A 995 -33.86 -101.46 -89.60
CA GLU A 995 -34.84 -102.36 -89.00
C GLU A 995 -35.62 -103.15 -90.06
N ALA A 996 -35.84 -102.59 -91.25
CA ALA A 996 -36.37 -103.33 -92.40
C ALA A 996 -35.47 -104.52 -92.77
N ASP A 997 -34.16 -104.30 -92.93
CA ASP A 997 -33.19 -105.34 -93.28
C ASP A 997 -33.01 -106.38 -92.16
N LYS A 998 -33.09 -105.97 -90.88
CA LYS A 998 -33.11 -106.89 -89.73
C LYS A 998 -34.39 -107.71 -89.62
N SER A 999 -35.54 -107.17 -90.01
CA SER A 999 -36.85 -107.81 -89.79
C SER A 999 -36.96 -109.18 -90.47
N GLN A 1000 -36.46 -109.31 -91.71
CA GLN A 1000 -36.40 -110.62 -92.40
C GLN A 1000 -35.44 -111.63 -91.74
N SER A 1001 -34.40 -111.16 -91.05
CA SER A 1001 -33.46 -112.01 -90.32
C SER A 1001 -34.04 -112.48 -88.98
N LEU A 1002 -34.66 -111.57 -88.23
CA LEU A 1002 -35.17 -111.82 -86.88
C LEU A 1002 -36.43 -112.69 -86.86
N GLN A 1003 -37.20 -112.75 -87.95
CA GLN A 1003 -38.31 -113.69 -88.13
C GLN A 1003 -37.90 -115.16 -87.92
N LYS A 1004 -36.61 -115.51 -88.08
CA LYS A 1004 -36.07 -116.87 -87.86
C LYS A 1004 -35.38 -117.09 -86.50
N GLN A 1005 -35.15 -116.04 -85.70
CA GLN A 1005 -34.36 -116.12 -84.46
C GLN A 1005 -35.10 -115.64 -83.20
N LEU A 1006 -36.42 -115.35 -83.30
CA LEU A 1006 -37.26 -115.10 -82.11
C LEU A 1006 -37.63 -116.38 -81.33
N ASN A 1007 -37.16 -117.56 -81.76
CA ASN A 1007 -37.08 -118.74 -80.91
C ASN A 1007 -35.70 -118.79 -80.24
N MET A 1008 -35.69 -118.88 -78.91
CA MET A 1008 -34.56 -119.06 -77.97
C MET A 1008 -33.92 -117.80 -77.36
N PHE A 1009 -34.31 -117.50 -76.10
CA PHE A 1009 -33.54 -117.00 -74.93
C PHE A 1009 -32.44 -115.89 -75.10
N LYS A 1010 -32.17 -114.95 -74.17
CA LYS A 1010 -32.81 -114.27 -73.00
C LYS A 1010 -31.66 -113.68 -72.13
N GLN A 1011 -31.75 -112.39 -71.75
CA GLN A 1011 -31.26 -111.75 -70.49
C GLN A 1011 -29.75 -111.44 -70.18
N SER A 1012 -29.38 -110.15 -70.26
CA SER A 1012 -28.51 -109.35 -69.33
C SER A 1012 -28.58 -107.84 -69.74
N LYS A 1013 -28.64 -106.77 -68.91
CA LYS A 1013 -27.84 -106.24 -67.75
C LYS A 1013 -26.41 -105.78 -68.14
N LEU A 1014 -25.83 -104.63 -67.72
CA LEU A 1014 -26.21 -103.51 -66.80
C LEU A 1014 -25.21 -102.28 -66.93
N ILE A 1015 -25.47 -101.13 -66.26
CA ILE A 1015 -24.56 -99.97 -65.87
C ILE A 1015 -23.92 -99.06 -66.97
N THR A 1016 -23.29 -97.88 -66.73
CA THR A 1016 -22.62 -97.25 -65.53
C THR A 1016 -23.12 -95.84 -65.09
N PRO A 1017 -22.72 -95.34 -63.88
CA PRO A 1017 -23.23 -94.10 -63.28
C PRO A 1017 -22.15 -93.06 -62.89
N GLU A 1018 -21.32 -92.58 -63.84
CA GLU A 1018 -20.07 -91.83 -63.53
C GLU A 1018 -20.11 -90.31 -63.86
N ARG A 1019 -21.31 -89.70 -63.96
CA ARG A 1019 -21.47 -88.28 -64.36
C ARG A 1019 -22.19 -87.37 -63.35
N LEU A 1020 -22.66 -87.89 -62.22
CA LEU A 1020 -23.31 -87.09 -61.19
C LEU A 1020 -22.34 -86.49 -60.16
N GLU A 1021 -21.26 -87.21 -59.87
CA GLU A 1021 -20.34 -86.91 -58.76
C GLU A 1021 -19.56 -85.61 -58.97
N SER A 1022 -18.96 -85.44 -60.16
CA SER A 1022 -18.24 -84.23 -60.57
C SER A 1022 -19.08 -82.94 -60.50
N ALA A 1023 -20.40 -83.01 -60.74
CA ALA A 1023 -21.28 -81.86 -60.63
C ALA A 1023 -21.58 -81.46 -59.17
N CYS A 1024 -21.52 -82.41 -58.24
CA CYS A 1024 -21.68 -82.15 -56.80
C CYS A 1024 -20.39 -81.57 -56.19
N GLU A 1025 -19.22 -81.99 -56.64
CA GLU A 1025 -17.93 -81.45 -56.18
C GLU A 1025 -17.76 -79.96 -56.55
N GLU A 1026 -18.09 -79.56 -57.77
CA GLU A 1026 -17.94 -78.16 -58.21
C GLU A 1026 -18.88 -77.21 -57.44
N LEU A 1027 -20.10 -77.66 -57.14
CA LEU A 1027 -21.06 -76.93 -56.30
C LEU A 1027 -20.57 -76.81 -54.83
N ASN A 1028 -20.02 -77.88 -54.26
CA ASN A 1028 -19.39 -77.84 -52.93
C ASN A 1028 -18.23 -76.84 -52.88
N ASN A 1029 -17.38 -76.83 -53.91
CA ASN A 1029 -16.25 -75.90 -54.00
C ASN A 1029 -16.67 -74.43 -54.14
N ALA A 1030 -17.81 -74.14 -54.80
CA ALA A 1030 -18.38 -72.79 -54.81
C ALA A 1030 -18.87 -72.38 -53.41
N LEU A 1031 -19.66 -73.23 -52.76
CA LEU A 1031 -20.23 -72.98 -51.43
C LEU A 1031 -19.15 -72.89 -50.33
N HIS A 1032 -18.01 -73.55 -50.51
CA HIS A 1032 -16.87 -73.44 -49.59
C HIS A 1032 -16.15 -72.08 -49.67
N ARG A 1033 -16.11 -71.45 -50.85
CA ARG A 1033 -15.55 -70.09 -51.04
C ARG A 1033 -16.47 -69.02 -50.45
N GLU A 1034 -17.78 -69.18 -50.63
CA GLU A 1034 -18.79 -68.29 -50.02
C GLU A 1034 -18.72 -68.36 -48.48
N ARG A 1035 -18.56 -69.56 -47.91
CA ARG A 1035 -18.30 -69.72 -46.47
C ARG A 1035 -17.01 -69.05 -46.00
N GLN A 1036 -15.93 -69.10 -46.78
CA GLN A 1036 -14.68 -68.38 -46.45
C GLN A 1036 -14.86 -66.85 -46.48
N ALA A 1037 -15.60 -66.31 -47.44
CA ALA A 1037 -15.93 -64.89 -47.48
C ALA A 1037 -16.80 -64.48 -46.28
N GLN A 1038 -17.78 -65.32 -45.90
CA GLN A 1038 -18.62 -65.09 -44.72
C GLN A 1038 -17.83 -65.16 -43.40
N VAL A 1039 -16.83 -66.04 -43.30
CA VAL A 1039 -15.91 -66.10 -42.14
C VAL A 1039 -15.05 -64.84 -42.07
N LEU A 1040 -14.45 -64.38 -43.16
CA LEU A 1040 -13.66 -63.14 -43.17
C LEU A 1040 -14.49 -61.90 -42.82
N LEU A 1041 -15.75 -61.83 -43.25
CA LEU A 1041 -16.68 -60.76 -42.84
C LEU A 1041 -17.03 -60.85 -41.35
N ASN A 1042 -17.25 -62.06 -40.82
CA ASN A 1042 -17.48 -62.26 -39.39
C ASN A 1042 -16.23 -61.93 -38.56
N GLU A 1043 -15.02 -62.26 -39.04
CA GLU A 1043 -13.75 -61.90 -38.39
C GLU A 1043 -13.53 -60.38 -38.37
N GLN A 1044 -13.85 -59.66 -39.47
CA GLN A 1044 -13.82 -58.20 -39.47
C GLN A 1044 -14.87 -57.57 -38.55
N ALA A 1045 -16.09 -58.12 -38.51
CA ALA A 1045 -17.12 -57.69 -37.56
C ALA A 1045 -16.70 -57.97 -36.10
N GLN A 1046 -16.06 -59.11 -35.83
CA GLN A 1046 -15.56 -59.48 -34.52
C GLN A 1046 -14.34 -58.65 -34.10
N GLN A 1047 -13.45 -58.27 -35.02
CA GLN A 1047 -12.38 -57.31 -34.77
C GLN A 1047 -12.89 -55.89 -34.49
N LEU A 1048 -13.93 -55.45 -35.21
CA LEU A 1048 -14.62 -54.18 -34.93
C LEU A 1048 -15.33 -54.21 -33.58
N GLN A 1049 -15.98 -55.33 -33.22
CA GLN A 1049 -16.61 -55.49 -31.92
C GLN A 1049 -15.58 -55.63 -30.80
N GLU A 1050 -14.43 -56.27 -31.02
CA GLU A 1050 -13.29 -56.23 -30.08
C GLU A 1050 -12.73 -54.81 -29.92
N LEU A 1051 -12.62 -54.03 -31.00
CA LEU A 1051 -12.21 -52.63 -30.91
C LEU A 1051 -13.22 -51.78 -30.16
N ASN A 1052 -14.53 -51.99 -30.38
CA ASN A 1052 -15.58 -51.32 -29.61
C ASN A 1052 -15.53 -51.72 -28.13
N ASN A 1053 -15.41 -53.00 -27.83
CA ASN A 1053 -15.29 -53.50 -26.46
C ASN A 1053 -14.00 -53.00 -25.79
N LYS A 1054 -12.89 -52.84 -26.53
CA LYS A 1054 -11.64 -52.22 -26.01
C LYS A 1054 -11.79 -50.71 -25.82
N LEU A 1055 -12.60 -50.04 -26.62
CA LEU A 1055 -12.94 -48.62 -26.45
C LEU A 1055 -13.85 -48.40 -25.24
N GLU A 1056 -14.87 -49.26 -25.05
CA GLU A 1056 -15.69 -49.29 -23.84
C GLU A 1056 -14.86 -49.65 -22.61
N LEU A 1057 -13.94 -50.63 -22.69
CA LEU A 1057 -13.04 -50.96 -21.59
C LEU A 1057 -12.09 -49.80 -21.25
N HIS A 1058 -11.57 -49.09 -22.25
CA HIS A 1058 -10.79 -47.86 -22.01
C HIS A 1058 -11.63 -46.75 -21.39
N SER A 1059 -12.89 -46.59 -21.82
CA SER A 1059 -13.81 -45.59 -21.27
C SER A 1059 -14.25 -45.94 -19.84
N SER A 1060 -14.46 -47.23 -19.52
CA SER A 1060 -14.71 -47.68 -18.15
C SER A 1060 -13.46 -47.58 -17.29
N GLU A 1061 -12.27 -47.91 -17.81
CA GLU A 1061 -11.01 -47.66 -17.12
C GLU A 1061 -10.79 -46.16 -16.86
N GLU A 1062 -11.22 -45.27 -17.75
CA GLU A 1062 -11.10 -43.81 -17.58
C GLU A 1062 -12.15 -43.28 -16.59
N ALA A 1063 -13.35 -43.87 -16.56
CA ALA A 1063 -14.34 -43.67 -15.50
C ALA A 1063 -13.82 -44.16 -14.13
N ASP A 1064 -13.21 -45.34 -14.06
CA ASP A 1064 -12.61 -45.89 -12.84
C ASP A 1064 -11.40 -45.06 -12.40
N LYS A 1065 -10.54 -44.62 -13.32
CA LYS A 1065 -9.41 -43.72 -13.01
C LYS A 1065 -9.90 -42.37 -12.52
N THR A 1066 -10.96 -41.81 -13.09
CA THR A 1066 -11.55 -40.56 -12.59
C THR A 1066 -12.30 -40.75 -11.27
N GLN A 1067 -12.93 -41.91 -11.01
CA GLN A 1067 -13.46 -42.25 -9.68
C GLN A 1067 -12.34 -42.40 -8.65
N VAL A 1068 -11.27 -43.15 -8.96
CA VAL A 1068 -10.10 -43.32 -8.07
C VAL A 1068 -9.38 -41.98 -7.84
N LEU A 1069 -9.31 -41.09 -8.83
CA LEU A 1069 -8.87 -39.71 -8.64
C LEU A 1069 -9.82 -38.93 -7.71
N SER A 1070 -11.14 -39.08 -7.85
CA SER A 1070 -12.11 -38.44 -6.94
C SER A 1070 -11.99 -38.97 -5.50
N GLU A 1071 -11.77 -40.29 -5.32
CA GLU A 1071 -11.58 -40.92 -4.01
C GLU A 1071 -10.23 -40.59 -3.39
N THR A 1072 -9.16 -40.48 -4.17
CA THR A 1072 -7.85 -40.05 -3.67
C THR A 1072 -7.84 -38.56 -3.34
N VAL A 1073 -8.48 -37.70 -4.14
CA VAL A 1073 -8.74 -36.30 -3.79
C VAL A 1073 -9.60 -36.19 -2.53
N LYS A 1074 -10.62 -37.03 -2.36
CA LYS A 1074 -11.43 -37.09 -1.14
C LYS A 1074 -10.59 -37.50 0.08
N ARG A 1075 -9.85 -38.62 0.01
CA ARG A 1075 -8.94 -39.08 1.08
C ARG A 1075 -7.83 -38.06 1.38
N LEU A 1076 -7.36 -37.32 0.38
CA LEU A 1076 -6.38 -36.23 0.56
C LEU A 1076 -7.01 -35.00 1.22
N SER A 1077 -8.28 -34.71 0.93
CA SER A 1077 -9.05 -33.67 1.64
C SER A 1077 -9.34 -34.07 3.10
N GLU A 1078 -9.66 -35.34 3.35
CA GLU A 1078 -9.85 -35.92 4.68
C GLU A 1078 -8.53 -35.90 5.47
N ALA A 1079 -7.41 -36.32 4.86
CA ALA A 1079 -6.07 -36.22 5.43
C ALA A 1079 -5.65 -34.77 5.70
N LYS A 1080 -5.99 -33.82 4.82
CA LYS A 1080 -5.75 -32.37 5.03
C LYS A 1080 -6.56 -31.81 6.20
N MET A 1081 -7.78 -32.31 6.41
CA MET A 1081 -8.60 -31.96 7.58
C MET A 1081 -8.09 -32.63 8.86
N GLU A 1082 -7.61 -33.87 8.79
CA GLU A 1082 -6.99 -34.56 9.92
C GLU A 1082 -5.66 -33.92 10.32
N LEU A 1083 -4.83 -33.52 9.36
CA LEU A 1083 -3.59 -32.77 9.60
C LEU A 1083 -3.89 -31.41 10.26
N ARG A 1084 -4.99 -30.73 9.88
CA ARG A 1084 -5.49 -29.53 10.60
C ARG A 1084 -5.92 -29.84 12.04
N ARG A 1085 -6.59 -30.97 12.30
CA ARG A 1085 -6.90 -31.40 13.69
C ARG A 1085 -5.63 -31.67 14.49
N LYS A 1086 -4.65 -32.38 13.90
CA LYS A 1086 -3.35 -32.65 14.54
C LYS A 1086 -2.54 -31.38 14.79
N ASP A 1087 -2.58 -30.40 13.89
CA ASP A 1087 -1.95 -29.08 14.08
C ASP A 1087 -2.65 -28.27 15.19
N GLN A 1088 -3.98 -28.32 15.29
CA GLN A 1088 -4.71 -27.75 16.43
C GLN A 1088 -4.35 -28.46 17.75
N SER A 1089 -4.25 -29.79 17.75
CA SER A 1089 -3.77 -30.56 18.92
C SER A 1089 -2.31 -30.24 19.28
N LEU A 1090 -1.43 -30.03 18.30
CA LEU A 1090 -0.04 -29.61 18.53
C LEU A 1090 0.03 -28.19 19.09
N ARG A 1091 -0.82 -27.25 18.65
CA ARG A 1091 -0.91 -25.91 19.24
C ARG A 1091 -1.45 -25.94 20.66
N GLN A 1092 -2.34 -26.87 21.01
CA GLN A 1092 -2.75 -27.12 22.39
C GLN A 1092 -1.63 -27.77 23.22
N LEU A 1093 -0.94 -28.77 22.67
CA LEU A 1093 0.18 -29.45 23.34
C LEU A 1093 1.35 -28.50 23.60
N ASN A 1094 1.69 -27.63 22.65
CA ASN A 1094 2.71 -26.61 22.82
C ASN A 1094 2.34 -25.59 23.89
N ARG A 1095 1.05 -25.22 24.04
CA ARG A 1095 0.60 -24.36 25.15
C ARG A 1095 0.74 -25.04 26.51
N LEU A 1096 0.46 -26.34 26.59
CA LEU A 1096 0.72 -27.14 27.80
C LEU A 1096 2.22 -27.29 28.07
N LEU A 1097 3.04 -27.38 27.02
CA LEU A 1097 4.50 -27.49 27.13
C LEU A 1097 5.12 -26.16 27.58
N THR A 1098 4.70 -25.01 27.04
CA THR A 1098 5.14 -23.69 27.55
C THR A 1098 4.67 -23.46 28.98
N GLN A 1099 3.45 -23.89 29.36
CA GLN A 1099 2.99 -23.82 30.75
C GLN A 1099 3.88 -24.67 31.66
N LEU A 1100 4.23 -25.90 31.26
CA LEU A 1100 5.16 -26.76 32.00
C LEU A 1100 6.58 -26.22 32.04
N GLU A 1101 7.02 -25.42 31.07
CA GLU A 1101 8.31 -24.73 31.09
C GLU A 1101 8.30 -23.49 32.00
N GLU A 1102 7.22 -22.71 32.02
CA GLU A 1102 7.00 -21.64 33.01
C GLU A 1102 6.94 -22.22 34.44
N ASP A 1103 6.15 -23.26 34.66
CA ASP A 1103 6.00 -23.91 35.97
C ASP A 1103 7.33 -24.52 36.44
N LYS A 1104 8.14 -25.04 35.50
CA LYS A 1104 9.51 -25.54 35.75
C LYS A 1104 10.51 -24.41 36.05
N CYS A 1105 10.35 -23.22 35.48
CA CYS A 1105 11.13 -22.04 35.86
C CYS A 1105 10.74 -21.56 37.26
N ARG A 1106 9.44 -21.42 37.54
CA ARG A 1106 8.93 -21.11 38.89
C ARG A 1106 9.39 -22.14 39.93
N LEU A 1107 9.41 -23.43 39.58
CA LEU A 1107 9.90 -24.48 40.48
C LEU A 1107 11.41 -24.37 40.73
N LYS A 1108 12.20 -23.98 39.73
CA LYS A 1108 13.64 -23.67 39.92
C LYS A 1108 13.87 -22.45 40.80
N GLU A 1109 13.07 -21.39 40.62
CA GLU A 1109 13.13 -20.19 41.46
C GLU A 1109 12.77 -20.54 42.91
N ASN A 1110 11.66 -21.24 43.15
CA ASN A 1110 11.28 -21.75 44.47
C ASN A 1110 12.34 -22.70 45.08
N ILE A 1111 13.03 -23.51 44.27
CA ILE A 1111 14.16 -24.34 44.74
C ILE A 1111 15.36 -23.47 45.11
N HIS A 1112 15.70 -22.45 44.31
CA HIS A 1112 16.80 -21.54 44.60
C HIS A 1112 16.56 -20.68 45.85
N ASP A 1113 15.31 -20.24 46.06
CA ASP A 1113 14.87 -19.55 47.27
C ASP A 1113 14.89 -20.49 48.48
N ALA A 1114 14.49 -21.76 48.33
CA ALA A 1114 14.60 -22.77 49.38
C ALA A 1114 16.05 -23.15 49.71
N GLU A 1115 16.92 -23.28 48.70
CA GLU A 1115 18.37 -23.47 48.87
C GLU A 1115 19.01 -22.27 49.57
N SER A 1116 18.59 -21.05 49.22
CA SER A 1116 19.05 -19.81 49.87
C SER A 1116 18.56 -19.72 51.32
N ALA A 1117 17.31 -20.09 51.59
CA ALA A 1117 16.77 -20.18 52.95
C ALA A 1117 17.47 -21.26 53.79
N LEU A 1118 17.81 -22.41 53.20
CA LEU A 1118 18.59 -23.47 53.86
C LEU A 1118 20.04 -23.03 54.11
N CYS A 1119 20.66 -22.29 53.20
CA CYS A 1119 21.99 -21.69 53.41
C CYS A 1119 21.98 -20.59 54.48
N MET A 1120 20.86 -19.89 54.66
CA MET A 1120 20.65 -18.92 55.74
C MET A 1120 20.37 -19.60 57.09
N ALA A 1121 19.71 -20.76 57.09
CA ALA A 1121 19.44 -21.57 58.29
C ALA A 1121 20.62 -22.47 58.73
N ALA A 1122 21.71 -22.50 57.95
CA ALA A 1122 22.93 -23.25 58.23
C ALA A 1122 24.10 -22.37 58.73
N LYS A 1123 23.77 -21.21 59.33
CA LYS A 1123 24.69 -20.25 59.97
C LYS A 1123 24.17 -19.86 61.35
#